data_AF-A0A2D2D705-F1
#
_entry.id   AF-A0A2D2D705-F1
#
_cell.length_a   1.000
_cell.length_b   1.000
_cell.length_c   1.000
_cell.angle_alpha   90.00
_cell.angle_beta   90.00
_cell.angle_gamma   90.00
#
_symmetry.space_group_name_H-M   'P 1'
#
loop_
_entity.id
_entity.type
_entity.pdbx_description
1 polymer ?
#
loop_
_entity_poly.entity_id
_entity_poly.type
_entity_poly.pdbx_seq_one_letter_code
_entity_poly.pdbx_strand_id
1 'polypeptide(L)'
;MAKATQKITLSSSRDIPFDKLVLSQANVRRVQAGVSIEELAVSIARRGLIQSLHVRPILDADGAETGKFEVPAGGRRYRALELLVKQKRLAKNALVPCVVGDAASDILIDEVSLAENIERAPLHPLDQFRGFKAMIDKGMTEEAVAAAFLVDVHVVKQRLRLVSVSPTLLDVYAAEEMTLEQLMAFTVADDHARQEQVWNALRNGYQKEPYNIRRALTQTTVSATDKRAFFVGVAAYEAAGGVILRDLFEDDRGGWFQDVALLDRLVAEKLRNVADDIAGEGWKWVQAAVHLPYGLTNGLRRLPGTAALTEDERATREELREESDRLVEQYEQADDIPDEVNNRLEEIDAALEAFEDRPVRYEPDDIARAGVFVSLGGNGLPKVDRGYVRPEDEPSTEAEVGSITETAESQTSEPKAPLVQRALITIGGQAAQPEEEPEEDGIKPLPDRLVAELTAHRTLALRDAVANNPHVAMTALLHKLVSDAFEHRSATGALEAHVRQVMFPAQSEDLNDCQSAKSVADRHERWGDHIPADDEALWNWLTELEDDRRMELLAHCVSYGVNALHERPNPYRGSGVSDHALKVRLSQADRLARATGLDMAQAGWRPTVGNYFGRVTKARIVEAVREGAGERAAELIGHMKKGEMAKEAERLLEDINWLPEPLRLADGEDVFEAADREGGEEALPAFLAGDDDDEDGAADTEEDQERPMAAE
;
A
#
# COMPACT_ATOMS: atom_id res chain seq x y z
N MET A 1 -71.20 53.22 42.23
CA MET A 1 -71.82 52.02 41.65
C MET A 1 -70.70 51.23 40.98
N ALA A 2 -70.38 50.02 41.47
CA ALA A 2 -69.42 49.15 40.80
C ALA A 2 -70.02 48.73 39.45
N LYS A 3 -69.32 48.98 38.34
CA LYS A 3 -69.69 48.41 37.03
C LYS A 3 -69.69 46.90 37.20
N ALA A 4 -70.86 46.27 37.06
CA ALA A 4 -70.97 44.82 37.09
C ALA A 4 -70.04 44.24 36.03
N THR A 5 -69.18 43.31 36.43
CA THR A 5 -68.25 42.62 35.53
C THR A 5 -69.06 41.95 34.43
N GLN A 6 -68.83 42.34 33.19
CA GLN A 6 -69.53 41.79 32.04
C GLN A 6 -69.16 40.31 31.92
N LYS A 7 -70.15 39.42 31.99
CA LYS A 7 -69.93 37.98 31.85
C LYS A 7 -69.68 37.66 30.37
N ILE A 8 -68.64 36.90 30.09
CA ILE A 8 -68.33 36.41 28.74
C ILE A 8 -69.40 35.39 28.34
N THR A 9 -69.91 35.50 27.11
CA THR A 9 -70.81 34.51 26.51
C THR A 9 -70.00 33.70 25.51
N LEU A 10 -70.00 32.37 25.66
CA LEU A 10 -69.28 31.47 24.76
C LEU A 10 -70.09 31.25 23.47
N SER A 11 -69.39 31.12 22.34
CA SER A 11 -69.99 30.75 21.06
C SER A 11 -70.69 29.39 21.12
N SER A 12 -71.88 29.30 20.53
CA SER A 12 -72.67 28.05 20.51
C SER A 12 -72.19 27.08 19.43
N SER A 13 -72.16 25.78 19.74
CA SER A 13 -71.95 24.72 18.76
C SER A 13 -73.25 24.39 18.02
N ARG A 14 -73.22 24.36 16.68
CA ARG A 14 -74.36 24.02 15.84
C ARG A 14 -73.92 23.19 14.64
N ASP A 15 -74.69 22.17 14.32
CA ASP A 15 -74.52 21.38 13.10
C ASP A 15 -75.13 22.10 11.90
N ILE A 16 -74.33 22.34 10.87
CA ILE A 16 -74.73 23.11 9.68
C ILE A 16 -74.54 22.24 8.43
N PRO A 17 -75.55 22.13 7.55
CA PRO A 17 -75.39 21.47 6.25
C PRO A 17 -74.23 22.05 5.45
N PHE A 18 -73.36 21.19 4.90
CA PHE A 18 -72.16 21.63 4.17
C PHE A 18 -72.47 22.58 3.00
N ASP A 19 -73.59 22.42 2.31
CA ASP A 19 -74.03 23.29 1.21
C ASP A 19 -74.41 24.72 1.64
N LYS A 20 -74.54 24.98 2.94
CA LYS A 20 -74.75 26.32 3.52
C LYS A 20 -73.45 26.99 3.98
N LEU A 21 -72.33 26.29 3.93
CA LEU A 21 -71.01 26.80 4.31
C LEU A 21 -70.31 27.39 3.08
N VAL A 22 -69.66 28.54 3.26
CA VAL A 22 -68.88 29.24 2.23
C VAL A 22 -67.50 29.56 2.78
N LEU A 23 -66.45 29.26 2.04
CA LEU A 23 -65.08 29.57 2.46
C LEU A 23 -64.85 31.08 2.45
N SER A 24 -64.35 31.65 3.56
CA SER A 24 -64.02 33.07 3.63
C SER A 24 -62.75 33.39 2.83
N GLN A 25 -62.70 34.56 2.18
CA GLN A 25 -61.52 35.09 1.49
C GLN A 25 -60.48 35.68 2.47
N ALA A 26 -60.86 35.91 3.73
CA ALA A 26 -60.06 36.49 4.80
C ALA A 26 -59.14 35.46 5.52
N ASN A 27 -58.86 34.32 4.89
CA ASN A 27 -57.93 33.35 5.45
C ASN A 27 -56.50 33.88 5.38
N VAL A 28 -55.88 34.08 6.54
CA VAL A 28 -54.52 34.65 6.65
C VAL A 28 -53.44 33.66 6.16
N ARG A 29 -53.75 32.36 6.10
CA ARG A 29 -52.80 31.33 5.66
C ARG A 29 -52.76 31.21 4.14
N ARG A 30 -51.80 31.91 3.52
CA ARG A 30 -51.58 31.94 2.06
C ARG A 30 -50.57 30.89 1.56
N VAL A 31 -49.59 30.52 2.38
CA VAL A 31 -48.57 29.52 2.05
C VAL A 31 -49.05 28.13 2.50
N GLN A 32 -49.06 27.17 1.59
CA GLN A 32 -49.39 25.77 1.88
C GLN A 32 -48.19 25.09 2.57
N ALA A 33 -48.20 25.07 3.89
CA ALA A 33 -47.23 24.31 4.70
C ALA A 33 -47.96 23.26 5.57
N GLY A 34 -47.44 22.03 5.58
CA GLY A 34 -47.95 20.88 6.34
C GLY A 34 -48.91 19.96 5.56
N VAL A 35 -49.64 19.09 6.28
CA VAL A 35 -50.54 18.02 5.77
C VAL A 35 -51.38 18.42 4.54
N SER A 36 -51.38 17.61 3.49
CA SER A 36 -52.16 17.93 2.28
C SER A 36 -53.67 17.94 2.53
N ILE A 37 -54.46 18.53 1.62
CA ILE A 37 -55.94 18.52 1.76
C ILE A 37 -56.46 17.08 1.61
N GLU A 38 -55.79 16.29 0.77
CA GLU A 38 -56.05 14.89 0.48
C GLU A 38 -55.81 14.02 1.71
N GLU A 39 -54.66 14.16 2.37
CA GLU A 39 -54.35 13.47 3.64
C GLU A 39 -55.35 13.86 4.74
N LEU A 40 -55.71 15.15 4.82
CA LEU A 40 -56.71 15.60 5.79
C LEU A 40 -58.10 15.02 5.50
N ALA A 41 -58.48 14.86 4.23
CA ALA A 41 -59.72 14.20 3.83
C ALA A 41 -59.72 12.72 4.23
N VAL A 42 -58.61 12.00 4.03
CA VAL A 42 -58.46 10.61 4.48
C VAL A 42 -58.56 10.51 6.01
N SER A 43 -57.91 11.42 6.74
CA SER A 43 -57.99 11.49 8.20
C SER A 43 -59.42 11.72 8.70
N ILE A 44 -60.14 12.68 8.10
CA ILE A 44 -61.56 12.94 8.40
C ILE A 44 -62.44 11.73 8.08
N ALA A 45 -62.20 11.05 6.96
CA ALA A 45 -62.95 9.84 6.61
C ALA A 45 -62.74 8.70 7.61
N ARG A 46 -61.56 8.63 8.25
CA ARG A 46 -61.23 7.61 9.26
C ARG A 46 -61.72 7.95 10.66
N ARG A 47 -61.58 9.21 11.10
CA ARG A 47 -61.76 9.62 12.51
C ARG A 47 -62.90 10.60 12.74
N GLY A 48 -63.54 11.06 11.67
CA GLY A 48 -64.48 12.19 11.70
C GLY A 48 -63.76 13.53 11.84
N LEU A 49 -64.55 14.61 11.91
CA LEU A 49 -64.04 15.96 12.10
C LEU A 49 -63.74 16.19 13.59
N ILE A 50 -62.48 16.00 14.00
CA ILE A 50 -62.04 16.13 15.40
C ILE A 50 -62.14 17.58 15.90
N GLN A 51 -61.83 18.56 15.05
CA GLN A 51 -61.87 19.98 15.38
C GLN A 51 -62.90 20.68 14.49
N SER A 52 -63.96 21.21 15.10
CA SER A 52 -65.06 21.93 14.43
C SER A 52 -64.60 23.16 13.65
N LEU A 53 -65.39 23.56 12.64
CA LEU A 53 -65.15 24.80 11.90
C LEU A 53 -65.66 26.00 12.70
N HIS A 54 -64.93 27.12 12.70
CA HIS A 54 -65.48 28.38 13.20
C HIS A 54 -66.19 29.09 12.05
N VAL A 55 -67.44 29.50 12.26
CA VAL A 55 -68.28 30.09 11.22
C VAL A 55 -68.94 31.37 11.69
N ARG A 56 -69.21 32.29 10.76
CA ARG A 56 -69.99 33.52 11.02
C ARG A 56 -71.20 33.55 10.07
N PRO A 57 -72.41 33.92 10.53
CA PRO A 57 -73.55 34.08 9.64
C PRO A 57 -73.29 35.21 8.64
N ILE A 58 -73.65 35.00 7.37
CA ILE A 58 -73.61 36.03 6.34
C ILE A 58 -74.91 36.84 6.45
N LEU A 59 -74.78 38.14 6.65
CA LEU A 59 -75.91 39.08 6.72
C LEU A 59 -76.24 39.64 5.33
N ASP A 60 -77.52 39.90 5.07
CA ASP A 60 -77.97 40.62 3.88
C ASP A 60 -77.85 42.15 4.03
N ALA A 61 -78.26 42.90 2.99
CA ALA A 61 -78.19 44.36 2.98
C ALA A 61 -79.05 45.03 4.07
N ASP A 62 -80.03 44.31 4.62
CA ASP A 62 -80.93 44.76 5.69
C ASP A 62 -80.48 44.28 7.07
N GLY A 63 -79.33 43.58 7.16
CA GLY A 63 -78.74 43.08 8.39
C GLY A 63 -79.36 41.77 8.91
N ALA A 64 -80.18 41.09 8.12
CA ALA A 64 -80.78 39.81 8.48
C ALA A 64 -79.91 38.62 8.02
N GLU A 65 -79.96 37.50 8.75
CA GLU A 65 -79.19 36.30 8.41
C GLU A 65 -79.70 35.66 7.11
N THR A 66 -78.82 35.53 6.11
CA THR A 66 -79.13 34.89 4.81
C THR A 66 -79.33 33.37 4.90
N GLY A 67 -79.07 32.78 6.08
CA GLY A 67 -79.03 31.33 6.29
C GLY A 67 -77.77 30.64 5.74
N LYS A 68 -76.81 31.40 5.20
CA LYS A 68 -75.46 30.94 4.81
C LYS A 68 -74.43 31.39 5.84
N PHE A 69 -73.33 30.66 5.92
CA PHE A 69 -72.26 30.90 6.89
C PHE A 69 -70.92 30.97 6.19
N GLU A 70 -70.12 31.99 6.52
CA GLU A 70 -68.74 32.09 6.08
C GLU A 70 -67.80 31.38 7.08
N VAL A 71 -66.75 30.75 6.57
CA VAL A 71 -65.76 29.99 7.34
C VAL A 71 -64.46 30.80 7.44
N PRO A 72 -64.28 31.65 8.47
CA PRO A 72 -63.02 32.34 8.76
C PRO A 72 -61.88 31.39 9.14
N ALA A 73 -62.13 30.44 10.06
CA ALA A 73 -61.12 29.53 10.57
C ALA A 73 -61.50 28.07 10.31
N GLY A 74 -60.52 27.27 9.86
CA GLY A 74 -60.74 25.90 9.42
C GLY A 74 -60.84 25.71 7.90
N GLY A 75 -60.35 26.66 7.10
CA GLY A 75 -60.44 26.59 5.63
C GLY A 75 -59.85 25.32 4.98
N ARG A 76 -58.78 24.73 5.55
CA ARG A 76 -58.24 23.43 5.10
C ARG A 76 -59.21 22.27 5.37
N ARG A 77 -59.86 22.27 6.53
CA ARG A 77 -60.87 21.27 6.91
C ARG A 77 -62.12 21.40 6.03
N TYR A 78 -62.54 22.64 5.72
CA TYR A 78 -63.59 22.89 4.74
C TYR A 78 -63.26 22.30 3.37
N ARG A 79 -62.05 22.56 2.83
CA ARG A 79 -61.63 22.00 1.53
C ARG A 79 -61.49 20.48 1.54
N ALA A 80 -61.07 19.88 2.65
CA ALA A 80 -61.02 18.42 2.79
C ALA A 80 -62.43 17.80 2.77
N LEU A 81 -63.40 18.43 3.45
CA LEU A 81 -64.81 18.04 3.36
C LEU A 81 -65.36 18.24 1.93
N GLU A 82 -65.01 19.34 1.28
CA GLU A 82 -65.36 19.60 -0.13
C GLU A 82 -64.84 18.49 -1.06
N LEU A 83 -63.60 18.05 -0.84
CA LEU A 83 -62.99 16.95 -1.58
C LEU A 83 -63.74 15.63 -1.35
N LEU A 84 -64.11 15.32 -0.09
CA LEU A 84 -64.92 14.13 0.22
C LEU A 84 -66.30 14.16 -0.43
N VAL A 85 -66.94 15.35 -0.53
CA VAL A 85 -68.20 15.52 -1.25
C VAL A 85 -68.00 15.30 -2.76
N LYS A 86 -66.95 15.86 -3.35
CA LYS A 86 -66.60 15.64 -4.78
C LYS A 86 -66.34 14.17 -5.09
N GLN A 87 -65.67 13.45 -4.18
CA GLN A 87 -65.43 12.01 -4.25
C GLN A 87 -66.68 11.16 -3.94
N LYS A 88 -67.83 11.77 -3.64
CA LYS A 88 -69.07 11.11 -3.22
C LYS A 88 -68.95 10.25 -1.96
N ARG A 89 -67.94 10.52 -1.14
CA ARG A 89 -67.71 9.87 0.17
C ARG A 89 -68.45 10.61 1.30
N LEU A 90 -68.91 11.83 1.06
CA LEU A 90 -69.73 12.63 1.97
C LEU A 90 -70.93 13.22 1.22
N ALA A 91 -72.12 13.22 1.83
CA ALA A 91 -73.30 13.83 1.21
C ALA A 91 -73.18 15.37 1.19
N LYS A 92 -73.70 16.02 0.15
CA LYS A 92 -73.63 17.49 -0.01
C LYS A 92 -74.35 18.26 1.11
N ASN A 93 -75.37 17.65 1.70
CA ASN A 93 -76.15 18.18 2.83
C ASN A 93 -75.72 17.56 4.18
N ALA A 94 -74.57 16.89 4.24
CA ALA A 94 -74.06 16.33 5.48
C ALA A 94 -73.94 17.43 6.55
N LEU A 95 -74.37 17.12 7.76
CA LEU A 95 -74.29 18.01 8.91
C LEU A 95 -72.84 18.09 9.39
N VAL A 96 -72.27 19.29 9.35
CA VAL A 96 -70.90 19.57 9.78
C VAL A 96 -70.95 20.29 11.14
N PRO A 97 -70.21 19.83 12.16
CA PRO A 97 -70.17 20.49 13.44
C PRO A 97 -69.38 21.81 13.34
N CYS A 98 -70.04 22.91 13.70
CA CYS A 98 -69.52 24.26 13.62
C CYS A 98 -69.67 25.00 14.95
N VAL A 99 -68.74 25.92 15.25
CA VAL A 99 -68.86 26.92 16.32
C VAL A 99 -69.26 28.23 15.68
N VAL A 100 -70.42 28.76 16.06
CA VAL A 100 -71.00 29.96 15.46
C VAL A 100 -70.57 31.19 16.25
N GLY A 101 -69.77 32.04 15.60
CA GLY A 101 -69.40 33.37 16.11
C GLY A 101 -70.55 34.36 16.00
N ASP A 102 -70.52 35.39 16.84
CA ASP A 102 -71.53 36.44 16.85
C ASP A 102 -71.44 37.30 15.57
N ALA A 103 -72.58 37.45 14.88
CA ALA A 103 -72.71 38.29 13.69
C ALA A 103 -72.36 39.75 13.98
N ALA A 104 -72.71 40.24 15.17
CA ALA A 104 -72.56 41.64 15.61
C ALA A 104 -71.22 41.92 16.31
N SER A 105 -70.29 40.97 16.33
CA SER A 105 -68.99 41.15 16.98
C SER A 105 -68.12 42.19 16.26
N ASP A 106 -67.50 43.11 17.01
CA ASP A 106 -66.50 44.06 16.50
C ASP A 106 -65.17 43.38 16.11
N ILE A 107 -65.02 42.08 16.39
CA ILE A 107 -63.81 41.31 16.07
C ILE A 107 -63.74 41.08 14.56
N LEU A 108 -62.59 41.42 13.98
CA LEU A 108 -62.30 41.21 12.57
C LEU A 108 -62.20 39.71 12.25
N ILE A 109 -62.71 39.33 11.08
CA ILE A 109 -62.66 37.95 10.57
C ILE A 109 -61.20 37.45 10.46
N ASP A 110 -60.28 38.34 10.06
CA ASP A 110 -58.85 38.08 9.97
C ASP A 110 -58.21 37.77 11.34
N GLU A 111 -58.68 38.44 12.40
CA GLU A 111 -58.18 38.24 13.78
C GLU A 111 -58.50 36.83 14.28
N VAL A 112 -59.74 36.36 14.03
CA VAL A 112 -60.17 35.00 14.39
C VAL A 112 -59.36 33.96 13.61
N SER A 113 -59.11 34.20 12.31
CA SER A 113 -58.28 33.30 11.51
C SER A 113 -56.81 33.30 11.95
N LEU A 114 -56.26 34.43 12.40
CA LEU A 114 -54.88 34.53 12.88
C LEU A 114 -54.70 33.87 14.25
N ALA A 115 -55.60 34.16 15.20
CA ALA A 115 -55.59 33.61 16.56
C ALA A 115 -55.63 32.08 16.53
N GLU A 116 -56.49 31.47 15.71
CA GLU A 116 -56.55 30.00 15.59
C GLU A 116 -55.23 29.37 15.14
N ASN A 117 -54.44 30.09 14.33
CA ASN A 117 -53.16 29.58 13.86
C ASN A 117 -52.02 29.83 14.87
N ILE A 118 -52.07 30.93 15.64
CA ILE A 118 -51.06 31.26 16.67
C ILE A 118 -51.25 30.41 17.94
N GLU A 119 -52.48 30.23 18.40
CA GLU A 119 -52.80 29.48 19.62
C GLU A 119 -52.55 27.97 19.46
N ARG A 120 -52.37 27.50 18.22
CA ARG A 120 -52.03 26.11 17.92
C ARG A 120 -50.54 25.85 18.18
N ALA A 121 -50.19 25.59 19.44
CA ALA A 121 -48.89 25.05 19.78
C ALA A 121 -48.75 23.60 19.22
N PRO A 122 -47.73 23.30 18.41
CA PRO A 122 -47.48 21.93 17.97
C PRO A 122 -47.15 21.04 19.17
N LEU A 123 -47.55 19.77 19.10
CA LEU A 123 -47.16 18.77 20.09
C LEU A 123 -45.62 18.65 20.10
N HIS A 124 -45.01 18.60 21.28
CA HIS A 124 -43.57 18.39 21.38
C HIS A 124 -43.21 17.03 20.73
N PRO A 125 -42.11 16.94 19.95
CA PRO A 125 -41.76 15.69 19.27
C PRO A 125 -41.69 14.49 20.21
N LEU A 126 -41.12 14.65 21.41
CA LEU A 126 -41.07 13.56 22.41
C LEU A 126 -42.44 12.99 22.77
N ASP A 127 -43.46 13.83 22.88
CA ASP A 127 -44.82 13.40 23.22
C ASP A 127 -45.47 12.66 22.05
N GLN A 128 -45.15 13.07 20.82
CA GLN A 128 -45.55 12.31 19.62
C GLN A 128 -44.95 10.90 19.65
N PHE A 129 -43.66 10.79 20.00
CA PHE A 129 -42.96 9.51 20.01
C PHE A 129 -43.53 8.58 21.10
N ARG A 130 -43.74 9.12 22.31
CA ARG A 130 -44.41 8.43 23.42
C ARG A 130 -45.82 8.01 23.05
N GLY A 131 -46.54 8.83 22.29
CA GLY A 131 -47.85 8.50 21.74
C GLY A 131 -47.81 7.27 20.84
N PHE A 132 -46.83 7.18 19.93
CA PHE A 132 -46.65 6.02 19.05
C PHE A 132 -46.32 4.76 19.84
N LYS A 133 -45.37 4.84 20.78
CA LYS A 133 -45.04 3.73 21.68
C LYS A 133 -46.27 3.24 22.46
N ALA A 134 -47.05 4.15 23.03
CA ALA A 134 -48.26 3.79 23.78
C ALA A 134 -49.34 3.12 22.91
N MET A 135 -49.37 3.34 21.59
CA MET A 135 -50.27 2.62 20.69
C MET A 135 -49.77 1.20 20.37
N ILE A 136 -48.45 1.03 20.21
CA ILE A 136 -47.82 -0.28 20.07
C ILE A 136 -48.00 -1.11 21.34
N ASP A 137 -47.79 -0.51 22.52
CA ASP A 137 -47.99 -1.17 23.82
C ASP A 137 -49.46 -1.60 24.04
N LYS A 138 -50.41 -0.95 23.36
CA LYS A 138 -51.84 -1.32 23.34
C LYS A 138 -52.19 -2.38 22.29
N GLY A 139 -51.19 -2.93 21.59
CA GLY A 139 -51.34 -4.04 20.64
C GLY A 139 -51.52 -3.64 19.17
N MET A 140 -51.32 -2.37 18.79
CA MET A 140 -51.24 -2.01 17.36
C MET A 140 -49.89 -2.45 16.78
N THR A 141 -49.86 -2.88 15.51
CA THR A 141 -48.60 -3.11 14.80
C THR A 141 -48.03 -1.82 14.25
N GLU A 142 -46.74 -1.82 13.90
CA GLU A 142 -46.07 -0.65 13.30
C GLU A 142 -46.74 -0.21 12.00
N GLU A 143 -47.17 -1.17 11.17
CA GLU A 143 -47.89 -0.92 9.92
C GLU A 143 -49.28 -0.32 10.18
N ALA A 144 -49.95 -0.79 11.24
CA ALA A 144 -51.27 -0.26 11.61
C ALA A 144 -51.17 1.19 12.11
N VAL A 145 -50.10 1.54 12.84
CA VAL A 145 -49.79 2.90 13.27
C VAL A 145 -49.41 3.76 12.06
N ALA A 146 -48.53 3.28 11.19
CA ALA A 146 -48.12 3.99 9.96
C ALA A 146 -49.34 4.37 9.10
N ALA A 147 -50.21 3.39 8.82
CA ALA A 147 -51.47 3.60 8.11
C ALA A 147 -52.46 4.51 8.86
N ALA A 148 -52.39 4.55 10.21
CA ALA A 148 -53.20 5.44 11.02
C ALA A 148 -52.83 6.90 10.90
N PHE A 149 -51.55 7.20 10.79
CA PHE A 149 -51.04 8.57 10.76
C PHE A 149 -50.62 9.01 9.36
N LEU A 150 -50.81 8.16 8.34
CA LEU A 150 -50.42 8.41 6.95
C LEU A 150 -48.93 8.74 6.84
N VAL A 151 -48.12 7.96 7.56
CA VAL A 151 -46.66 8.04 7.53
C VAL A 151 -46.09 6.70 7.08
N ASP A 152 -44.85 6.70 6.63
CA ASP A 152 -44.13 5.47 6.31
C ASP A 152 -43.85 4.64 7.57
N VAL A 153 -43.79 3.31 7.44
CA VAL A 153 -43.46 2.39 8.55
C VAL A 153 -42.08 2.70 9.13
N HIS A 154 -41.13 3.08 8.28
CA HIS A 154 -39.80 3.52 8.70
C HIS A 154 -39.86 4.74 9.63
N VAL A 155 -40.77 5.69 9.39
CA VAL A 155 -40.98 6.83 10.30
C VAL A 155 -41.44 6.34 11.67
N VAL A 156 -42.35 5.36 11.73
CA VAL A 156 -42.78 4.79 13.02
C VAL A 156 -41.59 4.14 13.74
N LYS A 157 -40.77 3.35 13.03
CA LYS A 157 -39.55 2.72 13.58
C LYS A 157 -38.56 3.74 14.14
N GLN A 158 -38.27 4.80 13.39
CA GLN A 158 -37.44 5.92 13.84
C GLN A 158 -37.98 6.55 15.12
N ARG A 159 -39.29 6.82 15.18
CA ARG A 159 -39.93 7.43 16.35
C ARG A 159 -39.86 6.51 17.57
N LEU A 160 -40.06 5.20 17.39
CA LEU A 160 -39.90 4.21 18.45
C LEU A 160 -38.45 4.12 18.94
N ARG A 161 -37.48 4.21 18.02
CA ARG A 161 -36.05 4.23 18.35
C ARG A 161 -35.69 5.43 19.24
N LEU A 162 -36.25 6.62 18.97
CA LEU A 162 -36.02 7.80 19.84
C LEU A 162 -36.55 7.60 21.26
N VAL A 163 -37.65 6.86 21.46
CA VAL A 163 -38.17 6.55 22.81
C VAL A 163 -37.39 5.45 23.52
N SER A 164 -36.50 4.74 22.80
CA SER A 164 -35.66 3.70 23.39
C SER A 164 -34.39 4.24 24.05
N VAL A 165 -34.05 5.53 23.83
CA VAL A 165 -32.92 6.21 24.49
C VAL A 165 -33.17 6.31 26.01
N SER A 166 -32.10 6.39 26.81
CA SER A 166 -32.15 6.52 28.26
C SER A 166 -33.20 7.56 28.71
N PRO A 167 -34.06 7.23 29.70
CA PRO A 167 -35.02 8.16 30.27
C PRO A 167 -34.39 9.48 30.72
N THR A 168 -33.17 9.43 31.28
CA THR A 168 -32.42 10.60 31.72
C THR A 168 -32.16 11.57 30.57
N LEU A 169 -31.79 11.05 29.39
CA LEU A 169 -31.55 11.88 28.20
C LEU A 169 -32.86 12.39 27.58
N LEU A 170 -33.95 11.63 27.69
CA LEU A 170 -35.27 12.11 27.27
C LEU A 170 -35.74 13.29 28.13
N ASP A 171 -35.42 13.31 29.42
CA ASP A 171 -35.73 14.44 30.31
C ASP A 171 -34.88 15.68 29.97
N VAL A 172 -33.60 15.49 29.63
CA VAL A 172 -32.72 16.57 29.12
C VAL A 172 -33.27 17.15 27.81
N TYR A 173 -33.74 16.30 26.89
CA TYR A 173 -34.39 16.74 25.65
C TYR A 173 -35.69 17.49 25.93
N ALA A 174 -36.52 17.00 26.85
CA ALA A 174 -37.76 17.67 27.26
C ALA A 174 -37.53 19.03 27.92
N ALA A 175 -36.38 19.23 28.57
CA ALA A 175 -35.94 20.51 29.13
C ALA A 175 -35.32 21.46 28.09
N GLU A 176 -35.31 21.10 26.81
CA GLU A 176 -34.70 21.85 25.71
C GLU A 176 -33.17 22.06 25.86
N GLU A 177 -32.51 21.25 26.69
CA GLU A 177 -31.03 21.27 26.88
C GLU A 177 -30.27 20.45 25.80
N MET A 178 -31.00 19.71 24.97
CA MET A 178 -30.49 18.88 23.89
C MET A 178 -31.34 19.08 22.63
N THR A 179 -30.71 19.07 21.45
CA THR A 179 -31.42 19.15 20.17
C THR A 179 -31.93 17.78 19.73
N LEU A 180 -32.88 17.74 18.78
CA LEU A 180 -33.37 16.48 18.22
C LEU A 180 -32.26 15.69 17.52
N GLU A 181 -31.36 16.35 16.80
CA GLU A 181 -30.24 15.72 16.10
C GLU A 181 -29.25 15.07 17.08
N GLN A 182 -29.01 15.69 18.23
CA GLN A 182 -28.21 15.11 19.31
C GLN A 182 -28.88 13.86 19.89
N LEU A 183 -30.19 13.91 20.12
CA LEU A 183 -30.96 12.76 20.60
C LEU A 183 -30.91 11.60 19.58
N MET A 184 -31.04 11.90 18.29
CA MET A 184 -30.92 10.91 17.21
C MET A 184 -29.56 10.20 17.25
N ALA A 185 -28.46 10.92 17.48
CA ALA A 185 -27.13 10.30 17.60
C ALA A 185 -27.01 9.29 18.75
N PHE A 186 -27.75 9.48 19.85
CA PHE A 186 -27.76 8.52 20.97
C PHE A 186 -28.47 7.20 20.64
N THR A 187 -29.26 7.16 19.56
CA THR A 187 -29.99 5.94 19.17
C THR A 187 -29.12 4.84 18.56
N VAL A 188 -27.85 5.12 18.26
CA VAL A 188 -26.92 4.13 17.70
C VAL A 188 -26.65 2.98 18.68
N ALA A 189 -26.59 3.27 19.98
CA ALA A 189 -26.34 2.28 21.02
C ALA A 189 -27.57 2.11 21.92
N ASP A 190 -27.89 0.88 22.32
CA ASP A 190 -29.00 0.58 23.24
C ASP A 190 -28.60 0.56 24.72
N ASP A 191 -27.31 0.76 25.02
CA ASP A 191 -26.79 0.80 26.38
C ASP A 191 -27.02 2.17 27.03
N HIS A 192 -28.04 2.25 27.89
CA HIS A 192 -28.41 3.46 28.63
C HIS A 192 -27.27 3.98 29.51
N ALA A 193 -26.49 3.11 30.15
CA ALA A 193 -25.39 3.53 31.02
C ALA A 193 -24.29 4.20 30.20
N ARG A 194 -23.97 3.63 29.03
CA ARG A 194 -23.00 4.21 28.09
C ARG A 194 -23.50 5.55 27.51
N GLN A 195 -24.78 5.63 27.12
CA GLN A 195 -25.39 6.88 26.65
C GLN A 195 -25.26 8.00 27.69
N GLU A 196 -25.62 7.73 28.94
CA GLU A 196 -25.52 8.70 30.04
C GLU A 196 -24.06 9.09 30.33
N GLN A 197 -23.13 8.13 30.29
CA GLN A 197 -21.70 8.41 30.44
C GLN A 197 -21.20 9.36 29.36
N VAL A 198 -21.55 9.12 28.10
CA VAL A 198 -21.16 9.96 26.96
C VAL A 198 -21.77 11.36 27.10
N TRP A 199 -23.05 11.48 27.46
CA TRP A 199 -23.66 12.78 27.68
C TRP A 199 -23.00 13.55 28.82
N ASN A 200 -22.72 12.90 29.96
CA ASN A 200 -22.06 13.55 31.10
C ASN A 200 -20.65 14.05 30.76
N ALA A 201 -19.93 13.35 29.89
CA ALA A 201 -18.63 13.80 29.39
C ALA A 201 -18.74 15.01 28.44
N LEU A 202 -19.79 15.06 27.60
CA LEU A 202 -19.94 16.07 26.55
C LEU A 202 -20.76 17.31 26.96
N ARG A 203 -21.65 17.20 27.96
CA ARG A 203 -22.64 18.24 28.32
C ARG A 203 -22.03 19.59 28.73
N ASN A 204 -20.76 19.60 29.18
CA ASN A 204 -20.05 20.82 29.57
C ASN A 204 -19.05 21.30 28.50
N GLY A 205 -18.86 20.53 27.42
CA GLY A 205 -17.94 20.87 26.33
C GLY A 205 -18.62 21.59 25.17
N TYR A 206 -17.82 22.15 24.27
CA TYR A 206 -18.29 22.74 23.01
C TYR A 206 -18.57 21.69 21.91
N GLN A 207 -18.14 20.45 22.09
CA GLN A 207 -18.20 19.38 21.09
C GLN A 207 -19.47 18.51 21.19
N LYS A 208 -20.65 19.13 21.20
CA LYS A 208 -21.94 18.42 21.31
C LYS A 208 -22.55 18.06 19.95
N GLU A 209 -21.78 18.16 18.88
CA GLU A 209 -22.26 17.83 17.53
C GLU A 209 -22.63 16.33 17.42
N PRO A 210 -23.69 15.97 16.67
CA PRO A 210 -24.16 14.59 16.51
C PRO A 210 -23.05 13.59 16.17
N TYR A 211 -22.13 13.97 15.28
CA TYR A 211 -20.98 13.15 14.89
C TYR A 211 -20.10 12.74 16.09
N ASN A 212 -19.83 13.66 17.02
CA ASN A 212 -19.00 13.38 18.18
C ASN A 212 -19.69 12.42 19.16
N ILE A 213 -21.01 12.54 19.30
CA ILE A 213 -21.83 11.62 20.11
C ILE A 213 -21.75 10.21 19.52
N ARG A 214 -22.00 10.05 18.20
CA ARG A 214 -21.89 8.75 17.53
C ARG A 214 -20.51 8.13 17.68
N ARG A 215 -19.45 8.92 17.46
CA ARG A 215 -18.07 8.47 17.60
C ARG A 215 -17.76 8.00 19.03
N ALA A 216 -18.24 8.72 20.05
CA ALA A 216 -18.03 8.33 21.45
C ALA A 216 -18.78 7.03 21.81
N LEU A 217 -19.96 6.81 21.24
CA LEU A 217 -20.74 5.59 21.43
C LEU A 217 -20.14 4.37 20.71
N THR A 218 -19.53 4.58 19.54
CA THR A 218 -18.96 3.53 18.67
C THR A 218 -17.45 3.35 18.83
N GLN A 219 -16.81 4.03 19.79
CA GLN A 219 -15.36 4.00 19.95
C GLN A 219 -14.80 2.59 20.23
N THR A 220 -15.58 1.74 20.88
CA THR A 220 -15.19 0.37 21.24
C THR A 220 -15.72 -0.67 20.26
N THR A 221 -16.34 -0.25 19.15
CA THR A 221 -16.94 -1.12 18.15
C THR A 221 -16.16 -1.06 16.84
N VAL A 222 -16.42 -2.01 15.95
CA VAL A 222 -15.75 -2.08 14.64
C VAL A 222 -16.76 -1.77 13.54
N SER A 223 -16.45 -0.80 12.67
CA SER A 223 -17.29 -0.47 11.51
C SER A 223 -17.41 -1.66 10.55
N ALA A 224 -18.56 -1.83 9.90
CA ALA A 224 -18.74 -2.79 8.81
C ALA A 224 -17.77 -2.58 7.64
N THR A 225 -17.23 -1.36 7.49
CA THR A 225 -16.21 -1.02 6.50
C THR A 225 -14.79 -1.46 6.90
N ASP A 226 -14.57 -1.92 8.14
CA ASP A 226 -13.27 -2.50 8.54
C ASP A 226 -13.06 -3.80 7.76
N LYS A 227 -11.86 -4.00 7.24
CA LYS A 227 -11.47 -5.20 6.48
C LYS A 227 -11.79 -6.51 7.20
N ARG A 228 -11.73 -6.55 8.52
CA ARG A 228 -12.11 -7.71 9.35
C ARG A 228 -13.61 -7.98 9.31
N ALA A 229 -14.41 -6.92 9.47
CA ALA A 229 -15.87 -7.01 9.43
C ALA A 229 -16.36 -7.39 8.04
N PHE A 230 -15.76 -6.81 6.99
CA PHE A 230 -16.03 -7.20 5.61
C PHE A 230 -15.65 -8.66 5.34
N PHE A 231 -14.48 -9.11 5.79
CA PHE A 231 -14.01 -10.49 5.59
C PHE A 231 -14.94 -11.52 6.25
N VAL A 232 -15.45 -11.28 7.45
CA VAL A 232 -16.39 -12.19 8.11
C VAL A 232 -17.80 -12.06 7.52
N GLY A 233 -18.26 -10.82 7.32
CA GLY A 233 -19.61 -10.50 6.88
C GLY A 233 -20.62 -10.43 8.03
N VAL A 234 -21.67 -9.63 7.84
CA VAL A 234 -22.76 -9.37 8.82
C VAL A 234 -23.48 -10.67 9.20
N ALA A 235 -23.92 -11.45 8.21
CA ALA A 235 -24.71 -12.65 8.45
C ALA A 235 -23.96 -13.71 9.27
N ALA A 236 -22.66 -13.89 9.01
CA ALA A 236 -21.83 -14.85 9.75
C ALA A 236 -21.61 -14.42 11.21
N TYR A 237 -21.43 -13.12 11.43
CA TYR A 237 -21.27 -12.56 12.77
C TYR A 237 -22.56 -12.65 13.61
N GLU A 238 -23.71 -12.32 13.02
CA GLU A 238 -25.02 -12.47 13.68
C GLU A 238 -25.34 -13.94 13.97
N ALA A 239 -25.03 -14.86 13.05
CA ALA A 239 -25.19 -16.30 13.26
C ALA A 239 -24.34 -16.83 14.42
N ALA A 240 -23.19 -16.20 14.70
CA ALA A 240 -22.35 -16.50 15.85
C ALA A 240 -22.82 -15.83 17.16
N GLY A 241 -23.97 -15.14 17.14
CA GLY A 241 -24.56 -14.43 18.27
C GLY A 241 -24.03 -12.99 18.46
N GLY A 242 -23.34 -12.44 17.48
CA GLY A 242 -22.87 -11.07 17.50
C GLY A 242 -23.99 -10.05 17.31
N VAL A 243 -23.84 -8.87 17.92
CA VAL A 243 -24.81 -7.77 17.83
C VAL A 243 -24.23 -6.65 16.96
N ILE A 244 -25.02 -6.18 16.00
CA ILE A 244 -24.67 -5.05 15.15
C ILE A 244 -25.49 -3.85 15.58
N LEU A 245 -24.80 -2.79 15.97
CA LEU A 245 -25.39 -1.49 16.21
C LEU A 245 -25.73 -0.84 14.87
N ARG A 246 -26.94 -0.32 14.73
CA ARG A 246 -27.44 0.30 13.50
C ARG A 246 -27.86 1.74 13.77
N ASP A 247 -27.53 2.64 12.86
CA ASP A 247 -28.11 3.98 12.82
C ASP A 247 -29.33 3.95 11.89
N LEU A 248 -30.51 4.31 12.41
CA LEU A 248 -31.74 4.37 11.63
C LEU A 248 -32.00 5.76 11.02
N PHE A 249 -31.14 6.73 11.30
CA PHE A 249 -31.30 8.12 10.88
C PHE A 249 -30.27 8.56 9.83
N GLU A 250 -29.13 7.87 9.73
CA GLU A 250 -28.10 8.08 8.72
C GLU A 250 -27.66 6.75 8.11
N ASP A 251 -27.05 6.82 6.91
CA ASP A 251 -26.42 5.65 6.31
C ASP A 251 -25.20 5.23 7.13
N ASP A 252 -25.31 4.08 7.79
CA ASP A 252 -24.27 3.50 8.63
C ASP A 252 -23.33 2.56 7.89
N ARG A 253 -23.45 2.46 6.56
CA ARG A 253 -22.63 1.59 5.70
C ARG A 253 -22.53 0.14 6.20
N GLY A 254 -23.60 -0.37 6.81
CA GLY A 254 -23.63 -1.74 7.34
C GLY A 254 -23.55 -1.84 8.87
N GLY A 255 -23.37 -0.73 9.57
CA GLY A 255 -23.41 -0.65 11.04
C GLY A 255 -22.08 -0.95 11.73
N TRP A 256 -22.14 -1.16 13.05
CA TRP A 256 -20.96 -1.41 13.89
C TRP A 256 -21.08 -2.71 14.68
N PHE A 257 -20.05 -3.53 14.61
CA PHE A 257 -19.90 -4.81 15.31
C PHE A 257 -19.52 -4.54 16.76
N GLN A 258 -20.39 -4.93 17.69
CA GLN A 258 -20.26 -4.57 19.10
C GLN A 258 -19.18 -5.37 19.84
N ASP A 259 -19.11 -6.68 19.61
CA ASP A 259 -18.14 -7.60 20.21
C ASP A 259 -16.93 -7.80 19.28
N VAL A 260 -15.85 -7.09 19.58
CA VAL A 260 -14.58 -7.15 18.86
C VAL A 260 -13.87 -8.49 19.06
N ALA A 261 -14.00 -9.10 20.24
CA ALA A 261 -13.34 -10.37 20.54
C ALA A 261 -13.98 -11.53 19.77
N LEU A 262 -15.31 -11.51 19.62
CA LEU A 262 -16.01 -12.44 18.74
C LEU A 262 -15.58 -12.24 17.27
N LEU A 263 -15.49 -10.98 16.82
CA LEU A 263 -15.05 -10.68 15.46
C LEU A 263 -13.63 -11.20 15.19
N ASP A 264 -12.67 -10.92 16.08
CA ASP A 264 -11.29 -11.38 15.93
C ASP A 264 -11.18 -12.91 15.91
N ARG A 265 -12.02 -13.61 16.69
CA ARG A 265 -12.09 -15.08 16.66
C ARG A 265 -12.57 -15.60 15.31
N LEU A 266 -13.66 -15.05 14.77
CA LEU A 266 -14.21 -15.46 13.48
C LEU A 266 -13.26 -15.14 12.33
N VAL A 267 -12.57 -14.00 12.38
CA VAL A 267 -11.51 -13.66 11.41
C VAL A 267 -10.40 -14.70 11.46
N ALA A 268 -9.92 -15.05 12.65
CA ALA A 268 -8.85 -16.04 12.81
C ALA A 268 -9.25 -17.43 12.32
N GLU A 269 -10.48 -17.89 12.61
CA GLU A 269 -11.01 -19.16 12.10
C GLU A 269 -11.13 -19.16 10.58
N LYS A 270 -11.71 -18.10 10.00
CA LYS A 270 -11.87 -18.00 8.54
C LYS A 270 -10.52 -17.89 7.82
N LEU A 271 -9.57 -17.13 8.37
CA LEU A 271 -8.23 -16.99 7.81
C LEU A 271 -7.42 -18.30 7.92
N ARG A 272 -7.64 -19.09 8.99
CA ARG A 272 -7.05 -20.42 9.13
C ARG A 272 -7.57 -21.37 8.06
N ASN A 273 -8.87 -21.39 7.80
CA ASN A 273 -9.44 -22.23 6.73
C ASN A 273 -8.80 -21.89 5.36
N VAL A 274 -8.65 -20.59 5.04
CA VAL A 274 -7.97 -20.16 3.81
C VAL A 274 -6.50 -20.63 3.79
N ALA A 275 -5.80 -20.57 4.92
CA ALA A 275 -4.44 -21.03 5.02
C ALA A 275 -4.32 -22.56 4.87
N ASP A 276 -5.27 -23.32 5.40
CA ASP A 276 -5.34 -24.79 5.30
C ASP A 276 -5.63 -25.22 3.86
N ASP A 277 -6.53 -24.52 3.15
CA ASP A 277 -6.81 -24.74 1.73
C ASP A 277 -5.54 -24.54 0.88
N ILE A 278 -4.77 -23.49 1.16
CA ILE A 278 -3.50 -23.21 0.47
C ILE A 278 -2.42 -24.21 0.86
N ALA A 279 -2.37 -24.66 2.12
CA ALA A 279 -1.43 -25.69 2.54
C ALA A 279 -1.66 -27.01 1.79
N GLY A 280 -2.91 -27.29 1.39
CA GLY A 280 -3.27 -28.40 0.51
C GLY A 280 -2.64 -28.35 -0.89
N GLU A 281 -2.16 -27.17 -1.35
CA GLU A 281 -1.43 -27.01 -2.62
C GLU A 281 0.01 -27.57 -2.57
N GLY A 282 0.54 -27.89 -1.38
CA GLY A 282 1.87 -28.51 -1.21
C GLY A 282 3.01 -27.57 -0.82
N TRP A 283 2.71 -26.30 -0.50
CA TRP A 283 3.72 -25.32 -0.06
C TRP A 283 4.43 -25.74 1.23
N LYS A 284 5.73 -25.46 1.33
CA LYS A 284 6.54 -25.84 2.50
C LYS A 284 6.03 -25.24 3.81
N TRP A 285 5.57 -23.99 3.75
CA TRP A 285 4.98 -23.29 4.88
C TRP A 285 3.95 -22.27 4.40
N VAL A 286 2.94 -22.04 5.23
CA VAL A 286 1.94 -20.99 5.03
C VAL A 286 1.92 -20.12 6.27
N GLN A 287 2.08 -18.82 6.10
CA GLN A 287 1.99 -17.85 7.20
C GLN A 287 0.80 -16.93 6.97
N ALA A 288 -0.21 -17.06 7.83
CA ALA A 288 -1.43 -16.28 7.76
C ALA A 288 -1.55 -15.30 8.92
N ALA A 289 -1.79 -14.02 8.61
CA ALA A 289 -2.05 -12.99 9.61
C ALA A 289 -2.93 -11.88 9.04
N VAL A 290 -3.77 -11.26 9.87
CA VAL A 290 -4.64 -10.13 9.47
C VAL A 290 -3.82 -8.95 8.91
N HIS A 291 -2.63 -8.74 9.47
CA HIS A 291 -1.67 -7.74 9.02
C HIS A 291 -0.25 -8.34 9.06
N LEU A 292 0.46 -8.25 7.93
CA LEU A 292 1.86 -8.62 7.86
C LEU A 292 2.72 -7.35 8.04
N PRO A 293 3.72 -7.35 8.94
CA PRO A 293 4.59 -6.20 9.13
C PRO A 293 5.28 -5.77 7.83
N TYR A 294 5.51 -4.46 7.67
CA TYR A 294 6.30 -3.93 6.57
C TYR A 294 7.71 -4.54 6.58
N GLY A 295 8.21 -4.93 5.41
CA GLY A 295 9.53 -5.54 5.27
C GLY A 295 9.63 -6.99 5.74
N LEU A 296 8.52 -7.69 6.02
CA LEU A 296 8.53 -9.11 6.37
C LEU A 296 9.17 -10.00 5.29
N THR A 297 9.09 -9.57 4.04
CA THR A 297 9.70 -10.26 2.89
C THR A 297 11.19 -9.93 2.71
N ASN A 298 11.75 -9.02 3.51
CA ASN A 298 13.15 -8.64 3.41
C ASN A 298 14.03 -9.84 3.79
N GLY A 299 14.96 -10.21 2.91
CA GLY A 299 15.82 -11.38 3.10
C GLY A 299 15.21 -12.71 2.64
N LEU A 300 14.00 -12.72 2.10
CA LEU A 300 13.41 -13.89 1.41
C LEU A 300 13.64 -13.77 -0.11
N ARG A 301 13.97 -14.87 -0.77
CA ARG A 301 14.06 -14.90 -2.23
C ARG A 301 12.67 -15.11 -2.82
N ARG A 302 12.24 -14.21 -3.71
CA ARG A 302 11.00 -14.38 -4.48
C ARG A 302 11.29 -15.23 -5.73
N LEU A 303 10.54 -16.31 -5.91
CA LEU A 303 10.60 -17.12 -7.12
C LEU A 303 9.87 -16.41 -8.26
N PRO A 304 10.47 -16.36 -9.46
CA PRO A 304 9.75 -15.97 -10.66
C PRO A 304 8.72 -17.06 -10.94
N GLY A 305 7.45 -16.71 -10.99
CA GLY A 305 6.41 -17.63 -11.42
C GLY A 305 5.93 -17.27 -12.83
N THR A 306 5.40 -18.25 -13.53
CA THR A 306 4.92 -18.08 -14.92
C THR A 306 3.41 -17.86 -14.92
N ALA A 307 2.99 -16.74 -15.50
CA ALA A 307 1.58 -16.45 -15.82
C ALA A 307 1.36 -16.35 -17.34
N ALA A 308 2.28 -16.91 -18.15
CA ALA A 308 2.19 -16.82 -19.59
C ALA A 308 0.91 -17.50 -20.10
N LEU A 309 0.13 -16.75 -20.89
CA LEU A 309 -1.00 -17.29 -21.65
C LEU A 309 -0.47 -18.34 -22.62
N THR A 310 -1.17 -19.46 -22.74
CA THR A 310 -0.94 -20.41 -23.84
C THR A 310 -1.37 -19.77 -25.16
N GLU A 311 -0.95 -20.34 -26.29
CA GLU A 311 -1.33 -19.84 -27.61
C GLU A 311 -2.86 -19.81 -27.80
N ASP A 312 -3.53 -20.88 -27.40
CA ASP A 312 -5.00 -21.01 -27.47
C ASP A 312 -5.71 -19.96 -26.60
N GLU A 313 -5.13 -19.62 -25.45
CA GLU A 313 -5.70 -18.61 -24.54
C GLU A 313 -5.45 -17.18 -25.03
N ARG A 314 -4.32 -16.92 -25.70
CA ARG A 314 -4.10 -15.63 -26.38
C ARG A 314 -5.10 -15.45 -27.51
N ALA A 315 -5.31 -16.48 -28.32
CA ALA A 315 -6.32 -16.47 -29.38
C ALA A 315 -7.72 -16.20 -28.81
N THR A 316 -8.12 -16.93 -27.76
CA THR A 316 -9.42 -16.73 -27.10
C THR A 316 -9.59 -15.32 -26.53
N ARG A 317 -8.53 -14.76 -25.92
CA ARG A 317 -8.57 -13.39 -25.38
C ARG A 317 -8.70 -12.35 -26.50
N GLU A 318 -8.01 -12.54 -27.60
CA GLU A 318 -8.09 -11.65 -28.76
C GLU A 318 -9.47 -11.71 -29.40
N GLU A 319 -10.05 -12.90 -29.57
CA GLU A 319 -11.42 -13.08 -30.06
C GLU A 319 -12.45 -12.35 -29.18
N LEU A 320 -12.30 -12.44 -27.85
CA LEU A 320 -13.16 -11.72 -26.90
C LEU A 320 -13.00 -10.20 -26.98
N ARG A 321 -11.77 -9.69 -27.16
CA ARG A 321 -11.52 -8.25 -27.38
C ARG A 321 -12.15 -7.77 -28.69
N GLU A 322 -11.97 -8.52 -29.77
CA GLU A 322 -12.59 -8.22 -31.06
C GLU A 322 -14.13 -8.31 -31.02
N GLU A 323 -14.70 -9.18 -30.18
CA GLU A 323 -16.15 -9.22 -29.93
C GLU A 323 -16.62 -7.98 -29.14
N SER A 324 -15.91 -7.60 -28.08
CA SER A 324 -16.19 -6.38 -27.31
C SER A 324 -16.12 -5.13 -28.18
N ASP A 325 -15.04 -4.95 -28.93
CA ASP A 325 -14.84 -3.77 -29.80
C ASP A 325 -15.95 -3.66 -30.85
N ARG A 326 -16.37 -4.78 -31.44
CA ARG A 326 -17.50 -4.80 -32.39
C ARG A 326 -18.82 -4.42 -31.74
N LEU A 327 -19.10 -4.91 -30.52
CA LEU A 327 -20.33 -4.58 -29.80
C LEU A 327 -20.33 -3.11 -29.36
N VAL A 328 -19.20 -2.59 -28.90
CA VAL A 328 -19.06 -1.17 -28.54
C VAL A 328 -19.23 -0.27 -29.76
N GLU A 329 -18.55 -0.56 -30.88
CA GLU A 329 -18.67 0.22 -32.12
C GLU A 329 -20.08 0.20 -32.71
N GLN A 330 -20.75 -0.96 -32.67
CA GLN A 330 -22.12 -1.12 -33.17
C GLN A 330 -23.14 -0.27 -32.41
N TYR A 331 -22.92 -0.05 -31.12
CA TYR A 331 -23.85 0.65 -30.23
C TYR A 331 -23.33 2.01 -29.74
N GLU A 332 -22.19 2.49 -30.23
CA GLU A 332 -21.57 3.76 -29.82
C GLU A 332 -22.50 4.98 -30.00
N GLN A 333 -23.32 4.96 -31.06
CA GLN A 333 -24.26 6.04 -31.39
C GLN A 333 -25.72 5.69 -31.07
N ALA A 334 -25.97 4.58 -30.36
CA ALA A 334 -27.31 4.17 -29.98
C ALA A 334 -27.79 4.92 -28.73
N ASP A 335 -29.04 5.38 -28.72
CA ASP A 335 -29.64 6.03 -27.55
C ASP A 335 -29.90 5.06 -26.38
N ASP A 336 -29.92 3.75 -26.64
CA ASP A 336 -30.14 2.68 -25.66
C ASP A 336 -29.47 1.37 -26.11
N ILE A 337 -28.80 0.67 -25.20
CA ILE A 337 -28.12 -0.60 -25.46
C ILE A 337 -29.04 -1.74 -25.02
N PRO A 338 -29.39 -2.71 -25.89
CA PRO A 338 -30.23 -3.84 -25.49
C PRO A 338 -29.63 -4.60 -24.29
N ASP A 339 -30.46 -4.98 -23.32
CA ASP A 339 -30.04 -5.71 -22.11
C ASP A 339 -29.19 -6.96 -22.44
N GLU A 340 -29.49 -7.64 -23.55
CA GLU A 340 -28.72 -8.80 -24.03
C GLU A 340 -27.28 -8.44 -24.44
N VAL A 341 -27.08 -7.28 -25.06
CA VAL A 341 -25.76 -6.76 -25.44
C VAL A 341 -24.99 -6.28 -24.21
N ASN A 342 -25.67 -5.61 -23.27
CA ASN A 342 -25.06 -5.21 -22.01
C ASN A 342 -24.60 -6.43 -21.19
N ASN A 343 -25.45 -7.46 -21.06
CA ASN A 343 -25.07 -8.71 -20.40
C ASN A 343 -23.90 -9.40 -21.11
N ARG A 344 -23.85 -9.35 -22.45
CA ARG A 344 -22.75 -9.94 -23.22
C ARG A 344 -21.44 -9.19 -23.01
N LEU A 345 -21.46 -7.86 -22.97
CA LEU A 345 -20.28 -7.05 -22.64
C LEU A 345 -19.79 -7.35 -21.22
N GLU A 346 -20.70 -7.45 -20.24
CA GLU A 346 -20.34 -7.85 -18.86
C GLU A 346 -19.71 -9.24 -18.79
N GLU A 347 -20.23 -10.22 -19.56
CA GLU A 347 -19.63 -11.56 -19.67
C GLU A 347 -18.23 -11.52 -20.29
N ILE A 348 -18.04 -10.72 -21.34
CA ILE A 348 -16.75 -10.56 -22.03
C ILE A 348 -15.73 -9.89 -21.11
N ASP A 349 -16.11 -8.80 -20.44
CA ASP A 349 -15.26 -8.09 -19.49
C ASP A 349 -14.82 -9.01 -18.35
N ALA A 350 -15.75 -9.77 -17.77
CA ALA A 350 -15.43 -10.75 -16.73
C ALA A 350 -14.49 -11.87 -17.24
N ALA A 351 -14.65 -12.31 -18.49
CA ALA A 351 -13.78 -13.31 -19.10
C ALA A 351 -12.38 -12.75 -19.42
N LEU A 352 -12.28 -11.49 -19.85
CA LEU A 352 -11.01 -10.79 -20.09
C LEU A 352 -10.26 -10.53 -18.78
N GLU A 353 -10.94 -10.06 -17.74
CA GLU A 353 -10.37 -9.86 -16.40
C GLU A 353 -9.82 -11.17 -15.81
N ALA A 354 -10.49 -12.30 -16.04
CA ALA A 354 -10.01 -13.62 -15.60
C ALA A 354 -8.68 -14.05 -16.23
N PHE A 355 -8.31 -13.52 -17.41
CA PHE A 355 -6.99 -13.73 -18.01
C PHE A 355 -5.89 -12.86 -17.37
N GLU A 356 -6.26 -11.70 -16.81
CA GLU A 356 -5.35 -10.77 -16.15
C GLU A 356 -5.08 -11.16 -14.70
N ASP A 357 -6.10 -11.62 -13.97
CA ASP A 357 -6.01 -12.05 -12.55
C ASP A 357 -5.56 -13.51 -12.37
N ARG A 358 -4.81 -14.03 -13.33
CA ARG A 358 -4.50 -15.45 -13.39
C ARG A 358 -3.55 -15.89 -12.26
N PRO A 359 -3.80 -17.04 -11.60
CA PRO A 359 -2.89 -17.56 -10.60
C PRO A 359 -1.53 -17.86 -11.23
N VAL A 360 -0.49 -17.25 -10.67
CA VAL A 360 0.90 -17.52 -11.05
C VAL A 360 1.21 -19.00 -10.81
N ARG A 361 1.70 -19.70 -11.84
CA ARG A 361 2.11 -21.10 -11.74
C ARG A 361 3.56 -21.20 -11.29
N TYR A 362 3.82 -22.18 -10.44
CA TYR A 362 5.15 -22.52 -9.92
C TYR A 362 5.42 -23.99 -10.20
N GLU A 363 6.67 -24.34 -10.45
CA GLU A 363 7.07 -25.73 -10.63
C GLU A 363 6.86 -26.52 -9.32
N PRO A 364 6.52 -27.83 -9.37
CA PRO A 364 6.30 -28.63 -8.16
C PRO A 364 7.48 -28.61 -7.18
N ASP A 365 8.71 -28.62 -7.70
CA ASP A 365 9.94 -28.54 -6.90
C ASP A 365 10.12 -27.17 -6.23
N ASP A 366 9.59 -26.11 -6.85
CA ASP A 366 9.56 -24.76 -6.30
C ASP A 366 8.54 -24.62 -5.18
N ILE A 367 7.35 -25.22 -5.36
CA ILE A 367 6.29 -25.25 -4.33
C ILE A 367 6.78 -25.96 -3.07
N ALA A 368 7.51 -27.08 -3.22
CA ALA A 368 8.01 -27.87 -2.10
C ALA A 368 9.06 -27.15 -1.22
N ARG A 369 9.68 -26.07 -1.71
CA ARG A 369 10.71 -25.28 -0.99
C ARG A 369 10.30 -23.86 -0.65
N ALA A 370 9.32 -23.31 -1.35
CA ALA A 370 8.79 -21.98 -1.09
C ALA A 370 7.59 -22.01 -0.15
N GLY A 371 7.24 -20.85 0.38
CA GLY A 371 6.04 -20.65 1.17
C GLY A 371 5.21 -19.46 0.72
N VAL A 372 4.10 -19.29 1.43
CA VAL A 372 3.02 -18.38 1.08
C VAL A 372 2.65 -17.51 2.27
N PHE A 373 2.44 -16.23 1.99
CA PHE A 373 1.85 -15.29 2.92
C PHE A 373 0.38 -15.08 2.61
N VAL A 374 -0.46 -15.18 3.63
CA VAL A 374 -1.90 -14.88 3.55
C VAL A 374 -2.19 -13.70 4.46
N SER A 375 -2.79 -12.65 3.91
CA SER A 375 -3.19 -11.47 4.66
C SER A 375 -4.53 -10.90 4.24
N LEU A 376 -5.08 -9.93 4.96
CA LEU A 376 -6.27 -9.21 4.53
C LEU A 376 -5.87 -7.89 3.85
N GLY A 377 -6.26 -7.76 2.58
CA GLY A 377 -6.11 -6.53 1.79
C GLY A 377 -6.96 -5.37 2.33
N GLY A 378 -6.77 -4.18 1.76
CA GLY A 378 -7.50 -2.98 2.16
C GLY A 378 -9.02 -3.08 1.93
N ASN A 379 -9.44 -3.94 1.01
CA ASN A 379 -10.83 -4.25 0.69
C ASN A 379 -11.43 -5.39 1.53
N GLY A 380 -10.69 -5.96 2.48
CA GLY A 380 -11.15 -7.11 3.28
C GLY A 380 -11.13 -8.46 2.56
N LEU A 381 -10.65 -8.52 1.32
CA LEU A 381 -10.41 -9.79 0.64
C LEU A 381 -9.06 -10.38 1.07
N PRO A 382 -8.95 -11.72 1.12
CA PRO A 382 -7.69 -12.39 1.40
C PRO A 382 -6.70 -12.14 0.24
N LYS A 383 -5.56 -11.55 0.57
CA LYS A 383 -4.41 -11.38 -0.32
C LYS A 383 -3.44 -12.53 -0.08
N VAL A 384 -3.09 -13.25 -1.15
CA VAL A 384 -2.21 -14.42 -1.10
C VAL A 384 -0.95 -14.14 -1.91
N ASP A 385 0.16 -13.93 -1.24
CA ASP A 385 1.46 -13.66 -1.84
C ASP A 385 2.31 -14.96 -1.82
N ARG A 386 2.46 -15.61 -2.98
CA ARG A 386 3.13 -16.92 -3.15
C ARG A 386 4.59 -16.79 -3.60
N GLY A 387 5.36 -17.86 -3.39
CA GLY A 387 6.69 -18.03 -4.00
C GLY A 387 7.85 -17.42 -3.20
N TYR A 388 7.82 -17.47 -1.86
CA TYR A 388 8.91 -16.96 -1.02
C TYR A 388 9.75 -18.09 -0.43
N VAL A 389 11.05 -18.12 -0.70
CA VAL A 389 11.99 -19.11 -0.16
C VAL A 389 12.74 -18.49 1.02
N ARG A 390 12.79 -19.19 2.15
CA ARG A 390 13.60 -18.78 3.31
C ARG A 390 15.06 -19.20 3.10
N PRO A 391 16.04 -18.50 3.69
CA PRO A 391 17.46 -18.86 3.57
C PRO A 391 17.77 -20.32 3.91
N GLU A 392 17.09 -20.89 4.91
CA GLU A 392 17.22 -22.29 5.31
C GLU A 392 16.58 -23.31 4.35
N ASP A 393 15.75 -22.85 3.41
CA ASP A 393 14.97 -23.69 2.49
C ASP A 393 15.57 -23.74 1.07
N GLU A 394 16.71 -23.09 0.85
CA GLU A 394 17.45 -23.13 -0.42
C GLU A 394 18.02 -24.53 -0.69
N PRO A 395 17.99 -25.02 -1.95
CA PRO A 395 18.55 -26.31 -2.28
C PRO A 395 20.06 -26.31 -2.00
N SER A 396 20.49 -27.23 -1.12
CA SER A 396 21.91 -27.56 -0.99
C SER A 396 22.34 -28.24 -2.28
N THR A 397 23.28 -27.66 -3.02
CA THR A 397 23.82 -28.26 -4.24
C THR A 397 24.70 -29.46 -3.89
N GLU A 398 24.09 -30.63 -3.69
CA GLU A 398 24.79 -31.92 -3.64
C GLU A 398 24.08 -32.98 -4.52
N ALA A 399 24.84 -33.42 -5.55
CA ALA A 399 24.83 -34.72 -6.23
C ALA A 399 23.72 -35.10 -7.24
N GLU A 400 24.09 -35.08 -8.52
CA GLU A 400 24.07 -36.30 -9.35
C GLU A 400 25.52 -36.65 -9.74
N VAL A 401 26.18 -37.47 -8.92
CA VAL A 401 27.35 -38.23 -9.36
C VAL A 401 27.05 -39.70 -9.12
N GLY A 402 26.83 -40.42 -10.21
CA GLY A 402 26.60 -41.85 -10.21
C GLY A 402 27.80 -42.63 -9.68
N SER A 403 27.55 -43.39 -8.61
CA SER A 403 28.04 -44.73 -8.29
C SER A 403 29.31 -45.21 -9.01
N ILE A 404 30.40 -45.38 -8.25
CA ILE A 404 31.14 -46.65 -8.24
C ILE A 404 31.58 -46.97 -6.80
N THR A 405 31.31 -48.22 -6.45
CA THR A 405 31.41 -48.93 -5.17
C THR A 405 32.82 -49.32 -4.73
N GLU A 406 32.91 -49.55 -3.40
CA GLU A 406 33.77 -50.51 -2.69
C GLU A 406 35.28 -50.24 -2.57
N THR A 407 35.75 -49.97 -1.34
CA THR A 407 36.19 -51.04 -0.43
C THR A 407 36.47 -50.52 0.97
N ALA A 408 36.10 -51.35 1.94
CA ALA A 408 36.21 -51.15 3.37
C ALA A 408 37.61 -51.43 3.91
N GLU A 409 37.96 -50.79 5.04
CA GLU A 409 38.36 -51.42 6.32
C GLU A 409 38.70 -50.31 7.33
N SER A 410 37.91 -50.17 8.41
CA SER A 410 38.24 -50.60 9.79
C SER A 410 39.46 -49.88 10.40
N GLN A 411 39.46 -49.29 11.59
CA GLN A 411 38.54 -49.39 12.72
C GLN A 411 39.00 -48.39 13.82
N THR A 412 38.02 -47.86 14.57
CA THR A 412 38.02 -47.56 16.04
C THR A 412 38.96 -46.47 16.60
N SER A 413 38.41 -45.33 17.06
CA SER A 413 37.86 -45.03 18.41
C SER A 413 38.96 -44.60 19.40
N GLU A 414 38.90 -43.54 20.24
CA GLU A 414 37.81 -42.71 20.76
C GLU A 414 38.46 -41.56 21.62
N PRO A 415 37.75 -40.72 22.43
CA PRO A 415 37.91 -39.26 22.45
C PRO A 415 38.47 -38.67 23.78
N LYS A 416 38.70 -37.35 23.83
CA LYS A 416 38.23 -36.43 24.91
C LYS A 416 38.82 -35.01 24.78
N ALA A 417 37.93 -34.03 24.91
CA ALA A 417 38.15 -32.58 25.06
C ALA A 417 38.50 -32.21 26.54
N PRO A 418 38.60 -30.93 26.99
CA PRO A 418 38.82 -29.64 26.31
C PRO A 418 39.81 -28.67 27.09
N LEU A 419 39.86 -27.40 26.66
CA LEU A 419 40.09 -26.14 27.42
C LEU A 419 41.52 -25.57 27.63
N VAL A 420 41.71 -24.39 27.00
CA VAL A 420 42.32 -23.12 27.46
C VAL A 420 43.84 -22.93 27.42
N GLN A 421 44.22 -22.14 26.39
CA GLN A 421 45.17 -21.02 26.33
C GLN A 421 46.51 -21.09 27.10
N ARG A 422 47.60 -20.99 26.34
CA ARG A 422 48.72 -20.08 26.63
C ARG A 422 49.48 -19.75 25.35
N ALA A 423 49.77 -18.46 25.17
CA ALA A 423 50.50 -17.92 24.04
C ALA A 423 51.87 -18.60 23.89
N LEU A 424 52.13 -19.14 22.70
CA LEU A 424 53.46 -19.57 22.26
C LEU A 424 53.94 -18.57 21.21
N ILE A 425 54.83 -17.67 21.62
CA ILE A 425 55.63 -16.88 20.69
C ILE A 425 56.54 -17.88 19.97
N THR A 426 56.29 -18.09 18.68
CA THR A 426 57.19 -18.83 17.80
C THR A 426 57.85 -17.80 16.89
N ILE A 427 59.09 -17.46 17.23
CA ILE A 427 60.03 -16.76 16.33
C ILE A 427 60.75 -17.84 15.53
N GLY A 428 60.80 -17.68 14.20
CA GLY A 428 61.41 -18.60 13.25
C GLY A 428 60.33 -19.16 12.30
N GLY A 429 60.24 -18.75 11.04
CA GLY A 429 61.36 -18.62 10.12
C GLY A 429 61.76 -20.02 9.65
N GLN A 430 60.84 -20.72 8.97
CA GLN A 430 61.15 -21.95 8.26
C GLN A 430 60.39 -21.94 6.93
N ALA A 431 61.13 -21.60 5.87
CA ALA A 431 60.70 -21.79 4.50
C ALA A 431 60.35 -23.27 4.30
N ALA A 432 59.14 -23.54 3.85
CA ALA A 432 58.74 -24.87 3.41
C ALA A 432 59.71 -25.34 2.32
N GLN A 433 60.21 -26.57 2.47
CA GLN A 433 61.06 -27.23 1.48
C GLN A 433 60.30 -27.33 0.14
N PRO A 434 60.99 -27.18 -1.01
CA PRO A 434 60.36 -27.34 -2.31
C PRO A 434 60.10 -28.83 -2.53
N GLU A 435 58.83 -29.22 -2.60
CA GLU A 435 58.46 -30.49 -3.22
C GLU A 435 58.79 -30.37 -4.72
N GLU A 436 59.64 -31.28 -5.21
CA GLU A 436 59.93 -31.41 -6.63
C GLU A 436 58.69 -31.99 -7.32
N GLU A 437 57.92 -31.13 -8.00
CA GLU A 437 56.85 -31.58 -8.88
C GLU A 437 57.43 -32.15 -10.19
N PRO A 438 56.89 -33.26 -10.71
CA PRO A 438 57.32 -33.81 -11.99
C PRO A 438 57.00 -32.85 -13.15
N GLU A 439 57.91 -32.79 -14.11
CA GLU A 439 57.80 -32.02 -15.36
C GLU A 439 56.70 -32.65 -16.25
N GLU A 440 55.49 -32.11 -16.19
CA GLU A 440 54.50 -32.24 -17.27
C GLU A 440 54.68 -31.05 -18.22
N ASP A 441 54.70 -31.31 -19.53
CA ASP A 441 54.95 -30.36 -20.64
C ASP A 441 53.85 -29.28 -20.84
N GLY A 442 53.12 -28.93 -19.79
CA GLY A 442 52.07 -27.92 -19.79
C GLY A 442 52.35 -26.77 -18.83
N ILE A 443 52.01 -25.55 -19.25
CA ILE A 443 52.02 -24.36 -18.39
C ILE A 443 50.92 -24.53 -17.32
N LYS A 444 51.30 -24.89 -16.08
CA LYS A 444 50.34 -25.05 -14.97
C LYS A 444 49.67 -23.71 -14.60
N PRO A 445 48.39 -23.71 -14.17
CA PRO A 445 47.73 -22.51 -13.64
C PRO A 445 48.47 -21.99 -12.40
N LEU A 446 48.35 -20.67 -12.14
CA LEU A 446 48.96 -20.07 -10.96
C LEU A 446 48.37 -20.69 -9.67
N PRO A 447 49.18 -20.93 -8.62
CA PRO A 447 48.65 -21.44 -7.35
C PRO A 447 47.57 -20.53 -6.77
N ASP A 448 46.46 -21.10 -6.26
CA ASP A 448 45.32 -20.32 -5.71
C ASP A 448 45.75 -19.29 -4.66
N ARG A 449 46.72 -19.65 -3.82
CA ARG A 449 47.29 -18.75 -2.81
C ARG A 449 47.98 -17.54 -3.44
N LEU A 450 48.71 -17.75 -4.54
CA LEU A 450 49.38 -16.68 -5.27
C LEU A 450 48.35 -15.78 -5.97
N VAL A 451 47.30 -16.35 -6.55
CA VAL A 451 46.20 -15.57 -7.17
C VAL A 451 45.49 -14.73 -6.12
N ALA A 452 45.22 -15.27 -4.93
CA ALA A 452 44.65 -14.52 -3.80
C ALA A 452 45.57 -13.36 -3.36
N GLU A 453 46.88 -13.58 -3.24
CA GLU A 453 47.84 -12.53 -2.88
C GLU A 453 47.93 -11.43 -3.96
N LEU A 454 47.98 -11.80 -5.26
CA LEU A 454 47.99 -10.84 -6.36
C LEU A 454 46.69 -10.03 -6.41
N THR A 455 45.54 -10.68 -6.28
CA THR A 455 44.25 -9.97 -6.26
C THR A 455 44.01 -9.15 -5.00
N ALA A 456 44.71 -9.43 -3.90
CA ALA A 456 44.77 -8.53 -2.73
C ALA A 456 45.50 -7.21 -3.07
N HIS A 457 46.65 -7.29 -3.76
CA HIS A 457 47.35 -6.10 -4.28
C HIS A 457 46.46 -5.29 -5.22
N ARG A 458 45.76 -5.97 -6.13
CA ARG A 458 44.79 -5.34 -7.04
C ARG A 458 43.63 -4.67 -6.30
N THR A 459 43.09 -5.33 -5.30
CA THR A 459 42.03 -4.77 -4.46
C THR A 459 42.51 -3.50 -3.79
N LEU A 460 43.69 -3.52 -3.17
CA LEU A 460 44.24 -2.35 -2.48
C LEU A 460 44.51 -1.17 -3.43
N ALA A 461 45.04 -1.45 -4.62
CA ALA A 461 45.25 -0.44 -5.64
C ALA A 461 43.93 0.15 -6.18
N LEU A 462 42.89 -0.68 -6.32
CA LEU A 462 41.53 -0.22 -6.66
C LEU A 462 40.93 0.67 -5.56
N ARG A 463 41.15 0.34 -4.28
CA ARG A 463 40.73 1.23 -3.17
C ARG A 463 41.41 2.58 -3.30
N ASP A 464 42.71 2.57 -3.56
CA ASP A 464 43.46 3.82 -3.71
C ASP A 464 42.94 4.67 -4.88
N ALA A 465 42.76 4.03 -6.04
CA ALA A 465 42.26 4.66 -7.26
C ALA A 465 40.82 5.20 -7.10
N VAL A 466 39.90 4.44 -6.49
CA VAL A 466 38.52 4.90 -6.25
C VAL A 466 38.48 6.08 -5.28
N ALA A 467 39.26 6.04 -4.20
CA ALA A 467 39.31 7.15 -3.25
C ALA A 467 39.95 8.43 -3.83
N ASN A 468 40.79 8.32 -4.86
CA ASN A 468 41.34 9.46 -5.59
C ASN A 468 40.41 9.98 -6.71
N ASN A 469 39.25 9.34 -6.95
CA ASN A 469 38.29 9.70 -7.99
C ASN A 469 36.86 9.86 -7.41
N PRO A 470 36.53 11.02 -6.81
CA PRO A 470 35.27 11.19 -6.07
C PRO A 470 33.99 10.97 -6.88
N HIS A 471 33.99 11.36 -8.15
CA HIS A 471 32.86 11.12 -9.05
C HIS A 471 32.62 9.62 -9.30
N VAL A 472 33.70 8.84 -9.47
CA VAL A 472 33.63 7.38 -9.69
C VAL A 472 33.14 6.67 -8.43
N ALA A 473 33.58 7.12 -7.25
CA ALA A 473 33.12 6.59 -5.97
C ALA A 473 31.62 6.84 -5.72
N MET A 474 31.13 8.05 -6.00
CA MET A 474 29.69 8.38 -5.92
C MET A 474 28.88 7.54 -6.91
N THR A 475 29.37 7.39 -8.15
CA THR A 475 28.70 6.58 -9.18
C THR A 475 28.62 5.12 -8.76
N ALA A 476 29.69 4.56 -8.18
CA ALA A 476 29.73 3.20 -7.66
C ALA A 476 28.75 3.02 -6.49
N LEU A 477 28.71 3.96 -5.54
CA LEU A 477 27.79 3.95 -4.40
C LEU A 477 26.34 4.02 -4.86
N LEU A 478 26.00 4.97 -5.74
CA LEU A 478 24.65 5.13 -6.27
C LEU A 478 24.19 3.88 -7.04
N HIS A 479 25.06 3.31 -7.88
CA HIS A 479 24.77 2.06 -8.58
C HIS A 479 24.42 0.92 -7.59
N LYS A 480 25.18 0.77 -6.49
CA LYS A 480 24.88 -0.23 -5.47
C LYS A 480 23.56 0.04 -4.73
N LEU A 481 23.31 1.29 -4.33
CA LEU A 481 22.07 1.67 -3.67
C LEU A 481 20.85 1.45 -4.58
N VAL A 482 20.96 1.74 -5.88
CA VAL A 482 19.89 1.51 -6.86
C VAL A 482 19.66 0.01 -7.08
N SER A 483 20.72 -0.79 -7.26
CA SER A 483 20.56 -2.24 -7.40
C SER A 483 19.94 -2.91 -6.17
N ASP A 484 20.28 -2.45 -4.96
CA ASP A 484 19.73 -3.00 -3.72
C ASP A 484 18.28 -2.56 -3.47
N ALA A 485 17.96 -1.29 -3.77
CA ALA A 485 16.62 -0.74 -3.54
C ALA A 485 15.59 -1.16 -4.59
N PHE A 486 16.02 -1.35 -5.85
CA PHE A 486 15.09 -1.56 -6.97
C PHE A 486 15.19 -2.96 -7.59
N GLU A 487 16.36 -3.60 -7.60
CA GLU A 487 16.55 -4.88 -8.32
C GLU A 487 16.51 -6.13 -7.43
N HIS A 488 16.42 -5.99 -6.10
CA HIS A 488 16.26 -7.09 -5.12
C HIS A 488 17.23 -8.29 -5.32
N ARG A 489 18.46 -8.04 -5.80
CA ARG A 489 19.47 -9.09 -6.02
C ARG A 489 20.11 -9.52 -4.70
N SER A 490 20.57 -10.78 -4.62
CA SER A 490 21.42 -11.24 -3.50
C SER A 490 22.68 -10.38 -3.39
N ALA A 491 23.22 -10.22 -2.17
CA ALA A 491 24.42 -9.43 -1.88
C ALA A 491 25.70 -10.04 -2.49
N THR A 492 25.84 -9.93 -3.81
CA THR A 492 26.96 -10.46 -4.58
C THR A 492 27.47 -9.40 -5.55
N GLY A 493 28.74 -9.01 -5.41
CA GLY A 493 29.38 -7.97 -6.24
C GLY A 493 30.71 -7.48 -5.65
N ALA A 494 31.38 -6.54 -6.34
CA ALA A 494 32.62 -5.91 -5.90
C ALA A 494 32.42 -4.75 -4.91
N LEU A 495 31.19 -4.23 -4.80
CA LEU A 495 30.80 -3.21 -3.81
C LEU A 495 29.62 -3.73 -2.97
N GLU A 496 29.80 -3.78 -1.66
CA GLU A 496 28.76 -4.06 -0.66
C GLU A 496 28.43 -2.75 0.08
N ALA A 497 27.15 -2.35 0.16
CA ALA A 497 26.74 -1.13 0.88
C ALA A 497 26.59 -1.36 2.39
N HIS A 498 27.67 -1.85 3.00
CA HIS A 498 27.93 -1.78 4.43
C HIS A 498 29.41 -1.40 4.57
N VAL A 499 29.75 -0.26 5.18
CA VAL A 499 31.16 0.08 5.40
C VAL A 499 31.70 -0.83 6.51
N ARG A 500 32.34 -1.93 6.10
CA ARG A 500 33.12 -2.81 6.97
C ARG A 500 34.52 -2.93 6.40
N GLN A 501 35.52 -2.83 7.28
CA GLN A 501 36.91 -3.10 6.90
C GLN A 501 37.06 -4.59 6.56
N VAL A 502 37.41 -4.89 5.30
CA VAL A 502 37.72 -6.26 4.87
C VAL A 502 39.13 -6.62 5.33
N MET A 503 39.26 -7.73 6.06
CA MET A 503 40.54 -8.28 6.50
C MET A 503 41.08 -9.25 5.45
N PHE A 504 42.37 -9.14 5.12
CA PHE A 504 43.02 -10.04 4.14
C PHE A 504 43.58 -11.29 4.84
N PRO A 505 43.01 -12.49 4.63
CA PRO A 505 43.44 -13.70 5.33
C PRO A 505 44.76 -14.30 4.80
N ALA A 506 45.17 -13.95 3.58
CA ALA A 506 46.48 -14.26 2.99
C ALA A 506 47.15 -12.94 2.57
N GLN A 507 48.38 -12.73 3.03
CA GLN A 507 49.15 -11.51 2.79
C GLN A 507 50.58 -11.88 2.45
N SER A 508 51.19 -11.14 1.53
CA SER A 508 52.64 -11.20 1.31
C SER A 508 53.36 -10.36 2.37
N GLU A 509 54.60 -10.69 2.73
CA GLU A 509 55.35 -10.02 3.81
C GLU A 509 55.61 -8.53 3.51
N ASP A 510 55.56 -8.12 2.24
CA ASP A 510 55.76 -6.77 1.72
C ASP A 510 54.46 -5.97 1.54
N LEU A 511 53.28 -6.56 1.78
CA LEU A 511 51.98 -5.93 1.51
C LEU A 511 51.77 -4.66 2.33
N ASN A 512 52.25 -4.63 3.58
CA ASN A 512 52.12 -3.47 4.47
C ASN A 512 53.04 -2.30 4.05
N ASP A 513 54.11 -2.59 3.30
CA ASP A 513 55.13 -1.61 2.92
C ASP A 513 54.93 -1.06 1.50
N CYS A 514 53.93 -1.54 0.77
CA CYS A 514 53.64 -1.10 -0.59
C CYS A 514 53.12 0.35 -0.62
N GLN A 515 53.29 1.01 -1.77
CA GLN A 515 52.93 2.43 -1.93
C GLN A 515 51.43 2.68 -1.68
N SER A 516 50.56 1.78 -2.11
CA SER A 516 49.11 1.87 -1.89
C SER A 516 48.73 1.73 -0.41
N ALA A 517 49.39 0.84 0.35
CA ALA A 517 49.16 0.70 1.79
C ALA A 517 49.52 1.99 2.54
N LYS A 518 50.66 2.60 2.19
CA LYS A 518 51.11 3.89 2.74
C LYS A 518 50.16 5.03 2.39
N SER A 519 49.75 5.15 1.12
CA SER A 519 48.79 6.17 0.67
C SER A 519 47.44 6.07 1.40
N VAL A 520 46.93 4.85 1.61
CA VAL A 520 45.68 4.62 2.34
C VAL A 520 45.83 4.98 3.82
N ALA A 521 46.91 4.56 4.48
CA ALA A 521 47.20 4.90 5.87
C ALA A 521 47.35 6.42 6.06
N ASP A 522 48.14 7.08 5.22
CA ASP A 522 48.35 8.52 5.29
C ASP A 522 47.04 9.30 5.09
N ARG A 523 46.14 8.84 4.21
CA ARG A 523 44.82 9.48 4.02
C ARG A 523 43.90 9.24 5.20
N HIS A 524 43.90 8.04 5.76
CA HIS A 524 43.13 7.71 6.96
C HIS A 524 43.57 8.55 8.16
N GLU A 525 44.88 8.65 8.40
CA GLU A 525 45.46 9.48 9.47
C GLU A 525 45.15 10.97 9.25
N ARG A 526 45.29 11.47 8.01
CA ARG A 526 44.95 12.85 7.65
C ARG A 526 43.51 13.22 7.97
N TRP A 527 42.55 12.31 7.82
CA TRP A 527 41.15 12.54 8.18
C TRP A 527 40.88 12.28 9.67
N GLY A 528 41.57 11.32 10.29
CA GLY A 528 41.37 10.90 11.68
C GLY A 528 41.53 12.01 12.70
N ASP A 529 42.43 12.97 12.46
CA ASP A 529 42.67 14.13 13.35
C ASP A 529 41.53 15.17 13.31
N HIS A 530 40.61 15.07 12.35
CA HIS A 530 39.57 16.06 12.09
C HIS A 530 38.14 15.54 12.31
N ILE A 531 37.96 14.25 12.59
CA ILE A 531 36.64 13.62 12.77
C ILE A 531 36.16 13.78 14.23
N PRO A 532 35.03 14.49 14.48
CA PRO A 532 34.45 14.58 15.82
C PRO A 532 33.98 13.21 16.34
N ALA A 533 34.18 12.95 17.64
CA ALA A 533 33.77 11.70 18.29
C ALA A 533 32.27 11.66 18.71
N ASP A 534 31.58 12.80 18.65
CA ASP A 534 30.17 12.98 19.02
C ASP A 534 29.27 13.03 17.76
N ASP A 535 28.13 12.34 17.79
CA ASP A 535 27.26 12.09 16.62
C ASP A 535 26.61 13.37 16.06
N GLU A 536 26.17 14.28 16.95
CA GLU A 536 25.57 15.56 16.56
C GLU A 536 26.65 16.53 16.03
N ALA A 537 27.83 16.54 16.66
CA ALA A 537 28.97 17.30 16.18
C ALA A 537 29.50 16.79 14.81
N LEU A 538 29.45 15.49 14.57
CA LEU A 538 29.83 14.87 13.30
C LEU A 538 28.87 15.27 12.18
N TRP A 539 27.56 15.25 12.43
CA TRP A 539 26.56 15.68 11.46
C TRP A 539 26.75 17.15 11.05
N ASN A 540 26.91 18.04 12.04
CA ASN A 540 27.11 19.47 11.79
C ASN A 540 28.41 19.74 11.02
N TRP A 541 29.50 19.05 11.38
CA TRP A 541 30.77 19.16 10.66
C TRP A 541 30.68 18.68 9.21
N LEU A 542 29.96 17.58 8.94
CA LEU A 542 29.70 17.09 7.57
C LEU A 542 28.89 18.08 6.74
N THR A 543 27.94 18.79 7.35
CA THR A 543 27.13 19.82 6.67
C THR A 543 27.89 21.11 6.39
N GLU A 544 28.91 21.43 7.19
CA GLU A 544 29.75 22.63 7.02
C GLU A 544 30.93 22.41 6.05
N LEU A 545 31.27 21.15 5.73
CA LEU A 545 32.28 20.82 4.73
C LEU A 545 31.86 21.31 3.33
N GLU A 546 32.81 21.94 2.64
CA GLU A 546 32.67 22.27 1.21
C GLU A 546 32.43 21.00 0.39
N ASP A 547 31.62 21.11 -0.67
CA ASP A 547 31.14 19.96 -1.44
C ASP A 547 32.28 19.09 -2.02
N ASP A 548 33.38 19.71 -2.47
CA ASP A 548 34.56 18.98 -2.96
C ASP A 548 35.19 18.11 -1.86
N ARG A 549 35.37 18.66 -0.66
CA ARG A 549 35.95 17.93 0.49
C ARG A 549 34.99 16.87 1.03
N ARG A 550 33.69 17.14 1.00
CA ARG A 550 32.64 16.16 1.35
C ARG A 550 32.65 14.97 0.38
N MET A 551 32.82 15.24 -0.91
CA MET A 551 32.94 14.22 -1.95
C MET A 551 34.24 13.42 -1.84
N GLU A 552 35.38 14.05 -1.51
CA GLU A 552 36.64 13.36 -1.22
C GLU A 552 36.53 12.44 0.00
N LEU A 553 35.88 12.90 1.07
CA LEU A 553 35.64 12.09 2.27
C LEU A 553 34.69 10.91 1.97
N LEU A 554 33.62 11.15 1.20
CA LEU A 554 32.73 10.08 0.73
C LEU A 554 33.50 9.05 -0.10
N ALA A 555 34.36 9.50 -1.01
CA ALA A 555 35.16 8.63 -1.86
C ALA A 555 36.13 7.76 -1.05
N HIS A 556 36.75 8.36 -0.02
CA HIS A 556 37.58 7.64 0.93
C HIS A 556 36.78 6.55 1.65
N CYS A 557 35.60 6.88 2.20
CA CYS A 557 34.72 5.92 2.88
C CYS A 557 34.25 4.78 1.97
N VAL A 558 33.81 5.10 0.75
CA VAL A 558 33.33 4.11 -0.24
C VAL A 558 34.45 3.17 -0.68
N SER A 559 35.68 3.68 -0.80
CA SER A 559 36.81 2.86 -1.23
C SER A 559 37.07 1.65 -0.35
N TYR A 560 36.83 1.74 0.96
CA TYR A 560 37.00 0.60 1.88
C TYR A 560 36.05 -0.57 1.57
N GLY A 561 34.94 -0.30 0.88
CA GLY A 561 33.98 -1.31 0.43
C GLY A 561 34.38 -2.03 -0.86
N VAL A 562 35.45 -1.59 -1.56
CA VAL A 562 35.90 -2.24 -2.80
C VAL A 562 36.62 -3.55 -2.48
N ASN A 563 36.19 -4.63 -3.14
CA ASN A 563 36.77 -5.97 -3.00
C ASN A 563 36.96 -6.64 -4.38
N ALA A 564 38.21 -6.85 -4.78
CA ALA A 564 38.59 -7.58 -6.00
C ALA A 564 39.35 -8.88 -5.69
N LEU A 565 39.24 -9.39 -4.45
CA LEU A 565 40.01 -10.54 -3.96
C LEU A 565 39.50 -11.85 -4.57
N HIS A 566 40.43 -12.66 -5.04
CA HIS A 566 40.20 -14.04 -5.42
C HIS A 566 40.20 -14.94 -4.19
N GLU A 567 39.05 -15.55 -3.92
CA GLU A 567 38.87 -16.53 -2.84
C GLU A 567 38.40 -17.82 -3.48
N ARG A 568 39.18 -18.90 -3.33
CA ARG A 568 38.82 -20.19 -3.91
C ARG A 568 37.43 -20.61 -3.41
N PRO A 569 36.44 -20.79 -4.30
CA PRO A 569 35.11 -21.21 -3.89
C PRO A 569 35.18 -22.59 -3.24
N ASN A 570 34.65 -22.68 -2.02
CA ASN A 570 34.66 -23.91 -1.23
C ASN A 570 33.24 -24.46 -1.14
N PRO A 571 32.95 -25.61 -1.78
CA PRO A 571 31.62 -26.22 -1.76
C PRO A 571 31.12 -26.61 -0.36
N TYR A 572 32.04 -26.77 0.61
CA TYR A 572 31.77 -27.38 1.92
C TYR A 572 31.71 -26.38 3.10
N ARG A 573 31.79 -25.07 2.84
CA ARG A 573 31.63 -24.01 3.88
C ARG A 573 30.46 -23.09 3.51
N GLY A 574 29.42 -23.08 4.34
CA GLY A 574 28.24 -22.21 4.20
C GLY A 574 28.49 -20.70 4.34
N SER A 575 29.74 -20.24 4.45
CA SER A 575 30.10 -18.81 4.50
C SER A 575 31.17 -18.41 3.46
N GLY A 576 31.41 -19.25 2.43
CA GLY A 576 32.37 -18.98 1.36
C GLY A 576 31.73 -18.31 0.14
N VAL A 577 32.55 -17.69 -0.71
CA VAL A 577 32.10 -17.09 -1.98
C VAL A 577 31.85 -18.19 -3.01
N SER A 578 30.71 -18.15 -3.70
CA SER A 578 30.41 -19.09 -4.79
C SER A 578 31.19 -18.76 -6.07
N ASP A 579 31.38 -19.73 -6.96
CA ASP A 579 32.04 -19.51 -8.27
C ASP A 579 31.37 -18.38 -9.06
N HIS A 580 30.04 -18.32 -9.04
CA HIS A 580 29.29 -17.28 -9.71
C HIS A 580 29.54 -15.90 -9.07
N ALA A 581 29.47 -15.81 -7.74
CA ALA A 581 29.71 -14.56 -7.02
C ALA A 581 31.15 -14.04 -7.22
N LEU A 582 32.13 -14.95 -7.30
CA LEU A 582 33.52 -14.61 -7.58
C LEU A 582 33.70 -14.05 -9.01
N LYS A 583 33.07 -14.65 -10.02
CA LYS A 583 33.11 -14.13 -11.41
C LYS A 583 32.48 -12.75 -11.51
N VAL A 584 31.34 -12.53 -10.86
CA VAL A 584 30.67 -11.22 -10.82
C VAL A 584 31.53 -10.17 -10.09
N ARG A 585 32.19 -10.54 -8.99
CA ARG A 585 33.12 -9.67 -8.27
C ARG A 585 34.26 -9.19 -9.17
N LEU A 586 34.92 -10.12 -9.87
CA LEU A 586 36.08 -9.77 -10.70
C LEU A 586 35.68 -8.89 -11.90
N SER A 587 34.55 -9.18 -12.56
CA SER A 587 34.08 -8.35 -13.69
C SER A 587 33.68 -6.93 -13.29
N GLN A 588 33.12 -6.76 -12.08
CA GLN A 588 32.85 -5.44 -11.53
C GLN A 588 34.13 -4.70 -11.12
N ALA A 589 35.15 -5.42 -10.62
CA ALA A 589 36.46 -4.86 -10.36
C ALA A 589 37.16 -4.38 -11.65
N ASP A 590 37.01 -5.09 -12.78
CA ASP A 590 37.48 -4.64 -14.10
C ASP A 590 36.78 -3.34 -14.55
N ARG A 591 35.48 -3.20 -14.26
CA ARG A 591 34.71 -1.99 -14.56
C ARG A 591 35.23 -0.79 -13.76
N LEU A 592 35.52 -1.00 -12.47
CA LEU A 592 36.10 0.05 -11.62
C LEU A 592 37.51 0.42 -12.07
N ALA A 593 38.36 -0.57 -12.39
CA ALA A 593 39.72 -0.33 -12.88
C ALA A 593 39.73 0.54 -14.14
N ARG A 594 38.82 0.26 -15.10
CA ARG A 594 38.63 1.08 -16.30
C ARG A 594 38.16 2.49 -15.98
N ALA A 595 37.17 2.62 -15.10
CA ALA A 595 36.60 3.91 -14.73
C ALA A 595 37.60 4.82 -14.00
N THR A 596 38.52 4.25 -13.21
CA THR A 596 39.55 5.01 -12.49
C THR A 596 40.87 5.15 -13.27
N GLY A 597 41.02 4.48 -14.42
CA GLY A 597 42.28 4.39 -15.15
C GLY A 597 43.40 3.68 -14.39
N LEU A 598 43.06 2.69 -13.55
CA LEU A 598 44.05 2.00 -12.71
C LEU A 598 44.96 1.10 -13.56
N ASP A 599 46.28 1.32 -13.44
CA ASP A 599 47.35 0.46 -13.95
C ASP A 599 48.21 -0.01 -12.78
N MET A 600 48.35 -1.34 -12.62
CA MET A 600 49.07 -1.94 -11.49
C MET A 600 50.58 -1.69 -11.52
N ALA A 601 51.19 -1.53 -12.70
CA ALA A 601 52.61 -1.21 -12.84
C ALA A 601 52.87 0.25 -12.45
N GLN A 602 51.97 1.17 -12.85
CA GLN A 602 52.01 2.57 -12.43
C GLN A 602 51.70 2.75 -10.93
N ALA A 603 50.85 1.88 -10.36
CA ALA A 603 50.60 1.79 -8.93
C ALA A 603 51.81 1.26 -8.12
N GLY A 604 52.91 0.89 -8.80
CA GLY A 604 54.18 0.52 -8.19
C GLY A 604 54.37 -0.98 -7.95
N TRP A 605 53.49 -1.84 -8.48
CA TRP A 605 53.68 -3.29 -8.39
C TRP A 605 54.71 -3.76 -9.43
N ARG A 606 55.68 -4.57 -9.01
CA ARG A 606 56.68 -5.20 -9.88
C ARG A 606 56.94 -6.65 -9.44
N PRO A 607 57.25 -7.57 -10.38
CA PRO A 607 57.51 -8.96 -10.04
C PRO A 607 58.89 -9.12 -9.40
N THR A 608 58.94 -9.75 -8.23
CA THR A 608 60.17 -10.06 -7.47
C THR A 608 60.24 -11.55 -7.15
N VAL A 609 61.40 -12.02 -6.70
CA VAL A 609 61.56 -13.37 -6.16
C VAL A 609 60.60 -13.63 -5.00
N GLY A 610 60.36 -12.64 -4.14
CA GLY A 610 59.52 -12.77 -2.95
C GLY A 610 58.02 -12.84 -3.25
N ASN A 611 57.54 -12.11 -4.26
CA ASN A 611 56.11 -11.95 -4.53
C ASN A 611 55.58 -12.80 -5.71
N TYR A 612 56.43 -13.19 -6.69
CA TYR A 612 55.98 -13.92 -7.89
C TYR A 612 56.96 -15.03 -8.30
N PHE A 613 58.20 -14.71 -8.67
CA PHE A 613 59.11 -15.67 -9.31
C PHE A 613 59.52 -16.85 -8.41
N GLY A 614 59.58 -16.65 -7.09
CA GLY A 614 59.85 -17.74 -6.14
C GLY A 614 58.68 -18.72 -5.98
N ARG A 615 57.47 -18.32 -6.38
CA ARG A 615 56.21 -19.02 -6.10
C ARG A 615 55.63 -19.75 -7.32
N VAL A 616 56.21 -19.57 -8.51
CA VAL A 616 55.77 -20.19 -9.77
C VAL A 616 56.75 -21.28 -10.26
N THR A 617 56.36 -22.06 -11.27
CA THR A 617 57.22 -23.10 -11.87
C THR A 617 58.29 -22.49 -12.77
N LYS A 618 59.36 -23.24 -13.07
CA LYS A 618 60.41 -22.78 -14.01
C LYS A 618 59.84 -22.38 -15.39
N ALA A 619 58.87 -23.16 -15.89
CA ALA A 619 58.18 -22.87 -17.16
C ALA A 619 57.48 -21.50 -17.13
N ARG A 620 56.80 -21.15 -16.03
CA ARG A 620 56.16 -19.84 -15.84
C ARG A 620 57.16 -18.69 -15.74
N ILE A 621 58.34 -18.91 -15.14
CA ILE A 621 59.39 -17.88 -15.10
C ILE A 621 59.92 -17.59 -16.51
N VAL A 622 60.16 -18.63 -17.31
CA VAL A 622 60.61 -18.51 -18.71
C VAL A 622 59.54 -17.82 -19.57
N GLU A 623 58.27 -18.16 -19.39
CA GLU A 623 57.14 -17.51 -20.06
C GLU A 623 57.04 -16.02 -19.72
N ALA A 624 57.11 -15.66 -18.43
CA ALA A 624 57.08 -14.26 -17.99
C ALA A 624 58.24 -13.43 -18.57
N VAL A 625 59.45 -13.99 -18.62
CA VAL A 625 60.62 -13.32 -19.20
C VAL A 625 60.53 -13.27 -20.73
N ARG A 626 59.95 -14.28 -21.38
CA ARG A 626 59.66 -14.25 -22.82
C ARG A 626 58.69 -13.12 -23.16
N GLU A 627 57.60 -12.99 -22.41
CA GLU A 627 56.61 -11.93 -22.60
C GLU A 627 57.16 -10.53 -22.32
N GLY A 628 57.94 -10.36 -21.24
CA GLY A 628 58.44 -9.04 -20.82
C GLY A 628 59.72 -8.60 -21.52
N ALA A 629 60.71 -9.48 -21.65
CA ALA A 629 62.07 -9.18 -22.13
C ALA A 629 62.44 -9.87 -23.46
N GLY A 630 61.53 -10.66 -24.04
CA GLY A 630 61.68 -11.30 -25.35
C GLY A 630 62.38 -12.67 -25.34
N GLU A 631 62.29 -13.39 -26.46
CA GLU A 631 62.73 -14.80 -26.58
C GLU A 631 64.22 -15.02 -26.22
N ARG A 632 65.09 -14.08 -26.60
CA ARG A 632 66.54 -14.18 -26.31
C ARG A 632 66.82 -14.16 -24.81
N ALA A 633 66.06 -13.40 -24.03
CA ALA A 633 66.21 -13.35 -22.58
C ALA A 633 65.70 -14.64 -21.92
N ALA A 634 64.63 -15.22 -22.46
CA ALA A 634 64.07 -16.50 -22.01
C ALA A 634 65.03 -17.68 -22.24
N GLU A 635 65.71 -17.74 -23.39
CA GLU A 635 66.74 -18.75 -23.69
C GLU A 635 67.93 -18.68 -22.72
N LEU A 636 68.34 -17.46 -22.33
CA LEU A 636 69.47 -17.23 -21.42
C LEU A 636 69.22 -17.77 -20.01
N ILE A 637 67.96 -17.79 -19.54
CA ILE A 637 67.62 -18.26 -18.20
C ILE A 637 67.13 -19.72 -18.17
N GLY A 638 66.76 -20.30 -19.31
CA GLY A 638 66.10 -21.61 -19.39
C GLY A 638 66.90 -22.79 -18.83
N HIS A 639 68.24 -22.69 -18.79
CA HIS A 639 69.13 -23.72 -18.26
C HIS A 639 69.49 -23.55 -16.77
N MET A 640 69.02 -22.46 -16.13
CA MET A 640 69.37 -22.14 -14.75
C MET A 640 68.55 -22.95 -13.71
N LYS A 641 69.08 -23.05 -12.49
CA LYS A 641 68.33 -23.60 -11.34
C LYS A 641 67.26 -22.60 -10.89
N LYS A 642 66.12 -23.09 -10.35
CA LYS A 642 64.92 -22.27 -10.03
C LYS A 642 65.24 -20.99 -9.24
N GLY A 643 66.08 -21.09 -8.21
CA GLY A 643 66.44 -19.93 -7.38
C GLY A 643 67.36 -18.91 -8.07
N GLU A 644 68.20 -19.33 -9.02
CA GLU A 644 69.04 -18.43 -9.83
C GLU A 644 68.24 -17.82 -10.97
N MET A 645 67.40 -18.64 -11.61
CA MET A 645 66.44 -18.24 -12.64
C MET A 645 65.49 -17.16 -12.13
N ALA A 646 64.95 -17.30 -10.92
CA ALA A 646 64.05 -16.30 -10.32
C ALA A 646 64.74 -14.95 -10.06
N LYS A 647 66.01 -14.96 -9.61
CA LYS A 647 66.80 -13.72 -9.38
C LYS A 647 67.17 -13.04 -10.69
N GLU A 648 67.52 -13.81 -11.70
CA GLU A 648 67.83 -13.27 -13.03
C GLU A 648 66.57 -12.73 -13.73
N ALA A 649 65.42 -13.40 -13.57
CA ALA A 649 64.13 -12.91 -14.06
C ALA A 649 63.70 -11.59 -13.40
N GLU A 650 63.90 -11.44 -12.08
CA GLU A 650 63.68 -10.17 -11.37
C GLU A 650 64.53 -9.04 -11.94
N ARG A 651 65.82 -9.29 -12.21
CA ARG A 651 66.72 -8.30 -12.83
C ARG A 651 66.30 -7.94 -14.26
N LEU A 652 65.89 -8.93 -15.05
CA LEU A 652 65.52 -8.72 -16.46
C LEU A 652 64.20 -7.97 -16.62
N LEU A 653 63.26 -8.10 -15.67
CA LEU A 653 61.97 -7.40 -15.69
C LEU A 653 61.93 -6.17 -14.77
N GLU A 654 63.04 -5.78 -14.15
CA GLU A 654 63.10 -4.70 -13.14
C GLU A 654 62.55 -3.35 -13.67
N ASP A 655 62.91 -2.99 -14.91
CA ASP A 655 62.49 -1.75 -15.58
C ASP A 655 61.39 -1.96 -16.62
N ILE A 656 60.76 -3.13 -16.62
CA ILE A 656 59.72 -3.50 -17.58
C ILE A 656 58.37 -3.49 -16.85
N ASN A 657 57.36 -2.80 -17.42
CA ASN A 657 56.00 -2.75 -16.88
C ASN A 657 55.23 -4.06 -17.10
N TRP A 658 55.89 -5.21 -16.95
CA TRP A 658 55.26 -6.51 -17.10
C TRP A 658 54.47 -6.85 -15.85
N LEU A 659 53.25 -7.35 -16.06
CA LEU A 659 52.31 -7.75 -15.00
C LEU A 659 51.87 -9.19 -15.21
N PRO A 660 51.64 -9.99 -14.16
CA PRO A 660 51.01 -11.30 -14.26
C PRO A 660 49.51 -11.17 -14.56
N GLU A 661 48.94 -12.22 -15.18
CA GLU A 661 47.55 -12.25 -15.67
C GLU A 661 46.49 -11.68 -14.69
N PRO A 662 46.45 -12.01 -13.38
CA PRO A 662 45.42 -11.47 -12.47
C PRO A 662 45.49 -9.96 -12.23
N LEU A 663 46.64 -9.35 -12.52
CA LEU A 663 46.90 -7.91 -12.39
C LEU A 663 46.71 -7.13 -13.70
N ARG A 664 46.51 -7.84 -14.82
CA ARG A 664 46.19 -7.22 -16.11
C ARG A 664 44.71 -6.84 -16.15
N LEU A 665 44.39 -5.80 -16.92
CA LEU A 665 43.01 -5.50 -17.28
C LEU A 665 42.58 -6.54 -18.34
N ALA A 666 41.44 -7.19 -18.17
CA ALA A 666 40.91 -8.05 -19.23
C ALA A 666 40.48 -7.17 -20.43
N ASP A 667 41.07 -7.39 -21.61
CA ASP A 667 40.67 -6.71 -22.84
C ASP A 667 39.24 -7.12 -23.21
N GLY A 668 38.38 -6.13 -23.44
CA GLY A 668 36.92 -6.31 -23.53
C GLY A 668 36.39 -6.93 -24.83
N GLU A 669 37.18 -7.66 -25.61
CA GLU A 669 36.76 -8.17 -26.91
C GLU A 669 36.05 -9.54 -26.88
N ASP A 670 36.20 -10.34 -25.82
CA ASP A 670 35.67 -11.73 -25.80
C ASP A 670 34.19 -11.88 -25.33
N VAL A 671 33.45 -10.78 -25.10
CA VAL A 671 32.08 -10.87 -24.54
C VAL A 671 30.97 -10.66 -25.59
N PHE A 672 31.31 -10.31 -26.85
CA PHE A 672 30.30 -10.04 -27.89
C PHE A 672 30.27 -11.03 -29.07
N GLU A 673 31.22 -11.96 -29.22
CA GLU A 673 31.24 -12.87 -30.39
C GLU A 673 30.47 -14.20 -30.21
N ALA A 674 29.87 -14.47 -29.05
CA ALA A 674 29.09 -15.71 -28.83
C ALA A 674 27.59 -15.58 -29.16
N ALA A 675 27.09 -14.39 -29.50
CA ALA A 675 25.65 -14.15 -29.71
C ALA A 675 25.21 -14.12 -31.20
N ASP A 676 26.11 -14.00 -32.18
CA ASP A 676 25.76 -13.81 -33.60
C ASP A 676 26.19 -14.98 -34.52
N ARG A 677 26.25 -16.20 -33.99
CA ARG A 677 26.39 -17.41 -34.81
C ARG A 677 25.17 -18.31 -34.73
N GLU A 678 24.01 -17.79 -35.12
CA GLU A 678 22.92 -18.59 -35.67
C GLU A 678 21.93 -17.67 -36.41
N GLY A 679 22.15 -17.49 -37.71
CA GLY A 679 21.29 -16.70 -38.59
C GLY A 679 21.95 -16.42 -39.93
N GLY A 680 21.94 -17.42 -40.81
CA GLY A 680 22.33 -17.21 -42.22
C GLY A 680 21.26 -16.41 -42.97
N GLU A 681 21.68 -15.60 -43.94
CA GLU A 681 21.22 -15.69 -45.34
C GLU A 681 21.89 -14.62 -46.22
N GLU A 682 22.44 -15.12 -47.34
CA GLU A 682 22.49 -14.55 -48.68
C GLU A 682 22.95 -13.09 -48.92
N ALA A 683 24.10 -12.99 -49.58
CA ALA A 683 24.58 -11.78 -50.23
C ALA A 683 23.65 -11.36 -51.40
N LEU A 684 23.10 -10.15 -51.32
CA LEU A 684 22.41 -9.52 -52.45
C LEU A 684 23.40 -8.73 -53.34
N PRO A 685 23.21 -8.72 -54.68
CA PRO A 685 24.25 -8.34 -55.64
C PRO A 685 24.35 -6.82 -55.92
N ALA A 686 25.52 -6.42 -56.42
CA ALA A 686 26.04 -5.06 -56.61
C ALA A 686 25.31 -4.14 -57.63
N PHE A 687 23.99 -4.26 -57.79
CA PHE A 687 23.18 -3.47 -58.74
C PHE A 687 22.33 -2.38 -58.06
N LEU A 688 22.26 -2.31 -56.73
CA LEU A 688 21.47 -1.29 -56.01
C LEU A 688 22.31 -0.15 -55.40
N ALA A 689 23.58 -0.02 -55.76
CA ALA A 689 24.34 1.19 -55.52
C ALA A 689 24.13 2.15 -56.70
N GLY A 690 23.28 3.17 -56.51
CA GLY A 690 23.03 4.22 -57.48
C GLY A 690 22.70 5.53 -56.77
N ASP A 691 23.52 6.54 -57.08
CA ASP A 691 23.50 7.94 -56.64
C ASP A 691 22.13 8.62 -56.67
N ASP A 692 21.94 9.63 -55.82
CA ASP A 692 21.70 11.00 -56.31
C ASP A 692 21.79 12.04 -55.18
N ASP A 693 22.37 13.17 -55.58
CA ASP A 693 22.77 14.36 -54.84
C ASP A 693 21.60 15.29 -54.40
N ASP A 694 22.00 16.23 -53.52
CA ASP A 694 21.64 17.65 -53.50
C ASP A 694 20.50 18.24 -52.64
N GLU A 695 20.97 19.22 -51.85
CA GLU A 695 20.47 20.60 -51.66
C GLU A 695 19.36 20.95 -50.65
N ASP A 696 19.83 21.65 -49.61
CA ASP A 696 19.47 23.02 -49.17
C ASP A 696 18.02 23.42 -48.84
N GLY A 697 17.87 24.02 -47.65
CA GLY A 697 16.69 24.81 -47.29
C GLY A 697 16.78 25.41 -45.88
N ALA A 698 17.03 26.71 -45.81
CA ALA A 698 17.37 27.50 -44.64
C ALA A 698 16.18 28.05 -43.80
N ALA A 699 16.55 28.57 -42.61
CA ALA A 699 16.00 29.70 -41.86
C ALA A 699 14.69 29.56 -41.06
N ASP A 700 14.73 29.84 -39.74
CA ASP A 700 14.40 31.19 -39.23
C ASP A 700 14.69 31.34 -37.72
N THR A 701 15.17 32.52 -37.36
CA THR A 701 15.43 33.07 -36.02
C THR A 701 14.57 34.31 -35.83
N GLU A 702 14.12 34.57 -34.59
CA GLU A 702 13.62 35.83 -33.94
C GLU A 702 12.50 35.42 -32.95
N GLU A 703 12.26 35.94 -31.74
CA GLU A 703 12.75 37.01 -30.85
C GLU A 703 12.15 36.64 -29.45
N ASP A 704 12.89 36.60 -28.34
CA ASP A 704 13.34 37.68 -27.45
C ASP A 704 12.28 38.20 -26.44
N GLN A 705 12.55 38.03 -25.14
CA GLN A 705 12.16 38.96 -24.04
C GLN A 705 12.84 38.61 -22.70
N GLU A 706 14.04 39.19 -22.52
CA GLU A 706 14.49 40.07 -21.42
C GLU A 706 13.63 40.16 -20.13
N ARG A 707 14.11 40.30 -18.87
CA ARG A 707 15.41 40.56 -18.19
C ARG A 707 15.16 40.50 -16.66
N PRO A 708 16.14 40.20 -15.79
CA PRO A 708 16.09 40.54 -14.36
C PRO A 708 16.96 41.77 -14.01
N MET A 709 16.60 42.54 -12.97
CA MET A 709 17.51 43.05 -11.90
C MET A 709 16.98 44.27 -11.10
N ALA A 710 16.96 44.10 -9.76
CA ALA A 710 17.37 45.02 -8.65
C ALA A 710 16.62 46.37 -8.46
N ALA A 711 16.38 46.93 -7.26
CA ALA A 711 16.80 46.68 -5.87
C ALA A 711 15.82 47.40 -4.90
N GLU A 712 15.59 46.86 -3.71
CA GLU A 712 15.65 47.55 -2.40
C GLU A 712 15.64 46.54 -1.25
#